data_AF-A0A7T7GQF6-F1
#
_entry.id   AF-A0A7T7GQF6-F1
#
_cell.length_a   1.000
_cell.length_b   1.000
_cell.length_c   1.000
_cell.angle_alpha   90.00
_cell.angle_beta   90.00
_cell.angle_gamma   90.00
#
_symmetry.space_group_name_H-M   'P 1'
#
loop_
_entity.id
_entity.type
_entity.pdbx_description
1 polymer ?
#
loop_
_entity_poly.entity_id
_entity_poly.type
_entity_poly.pdbx_seq_one_letter_code
_entity_poly.pdbx_strand_id
1 'polypeptide(L)'
;MGPSIFKQLLINYQHETLLFWSKMNSIPIYEQNIESIILKNDGFYIFKNDNVFVEALIQNTKNKNANIFIVLSSTQKTDSPHLSIHEIRKCRDLFPGLIINITTPSLYDYENKSIINCDDDKKENSRTKTICDTILKISQHLNINTNKIFIYGSSVAGFLAIRISSIIDGSTAIVINPQINIRSYIQSQNNNLLHNFFEKNSKDLLKEEIDVTIGIKATKHTKIVYAQNILEQKNFQEQYIHFCNETSTPYLGGFDPSLRFKTILYSSTNDNFLDNDQIMLDLINTAIDLSSSHISTDSHSLKPSLRRHDYNAHSSYTGDKNYNAFSKSFYICDKKTQLTSVSKHDYISIELGNEHAFYGSKNLRFNSTSHFEKKVIIVGICIDVNSPSSNENEIAKNLLKCWEKSKQTFEEYLFSLGGSYIIIVYDAEIYIYPDACGTFSVAYSKFSEKFAVGSHPRLVAEIINKTLSKFQKYWTAHKSFSSGGYYYPGNLTEFEDCLQLTPNTFISSKQFRIPSRFYPIRKIEQQDINTALERISEIIDAQVINITSRFKVNISLSGGLDSRVTLAAFNGYIDKVKFFTYRIRSNPILKQDFEIASELAKKLNLNHHAFDIKYGDTIPEYIYNELNGISPGNYAGADLTWAYTNYFDRDSIHIRSNLMEIIRGYHLKNPANKINAYTPKKISSLFRGGTRDEFIGIFDQYLRDIQFHKISGKGYHYSDMFYWEHRMGVFVSNVLRRERPIMDTVMLFNNHELLTLGLSLSIEERKNADIVWKFMEKKYPAVLDVPFSSNGVPFSSIRHKTYQ
;
A
#
# COMPACT_ATOMS: atom_id res chain seq x y z
N MET A 1 43.19 -33.24 41.91
CA MET A 1 43.31 -33.50 40.45
C MET A 1 44.00 -32.31 39.83
N GLY A 2 45.12 -32.57 39.14
CA GLY A 2 46.18 -31.60 38.88
C GLY A 2 46.07 -30.72 37.62
N PRO A 3 47.09 -29.90 37.37
CA PRO A 3 47.07 -28.70 36.52
C PRO A 3 47.08 -28.93 35.00
N SER A 4 46.64 -30.08 34.48
CA SER A 4 46.79 -30.42 33.06
C SER A 4 45.59 -30.06 32.17
N ILE A 5 44.39 -29.85 32.72
CA ILE A 5 43.20 -29.54 31.91
C ILE A 5 43.07 -28.03 31.60
N PHE A 6 43.61 -27.16 32.46
CA PHE A 6 43.62 -25.71 32.23
C PHE A 6 44.62 -25.27 31.16
N LYS A 7 45.68 -26.07 30.92
CA LYS A 7 46.71 -25.76 29.92
C LYS A 7 46.28 -26.10 28.49
N GLN A 8 45.44 -27.13 28.29
CA GLN A 8 45.03 -27.55 26.94
C GLN A 8 43.94 -26.62 26.32
N LEU A 9 43.07 -26.03 27.15
CA LEU A 9 42.03 -25.08 26.68
C LEU A 9 42.56 -23.66 26.41
N LEU A 10 43.73 -23.31 26.95
CA LEU A 10 44.40 -22.03 26.67
C LEU A 10 45.27 -22.08 25.40
N ILE A 11 45.74 -23.25 24.98
CA ILE A 11 46.69 -23.37 23.86
C ILE A 11 46.03 -23.19 22.48
N ASN A 12 44.75 -23.55 22.31
CA ASN A 12 44.05 -23.32 21.04
C ASN A 12 43.44 -21.90 20.90
N TYR A 13 43.30 -21.17 22.00
CA TYR A 13 42.79 -19.78 22.01
C TYR A 13 43.90 -18.73 21.78
N GLN A 14 45.16 -19.13 21.88
CA GLN A 14 46.28 -18.20 21.98
C GLN A 14 47.02 -17.94 20.66
N HIS A 15 47.10 -18.86 19.70
CA HIS A 15 48.03 -18.67 18.58
C HIS A 15 47.64 -17.56 17.57
N GLU A 16 46.37 -17.39 17.20
CA GLU A 16 45.95 -16.31 16.28
C GLU A 16 45.60 -15.00 17.01
N THR A 17 45.13 -15.09 18.26
CA THR A 17 44.95 -13.92 19.15
C THR A 17 46.30 -13.29 19.46
N LEU A 18 47.35 -14.06 19.77
CA LEU A 18 48.71 -13.54 19.87
C LEU A 18 49.23 -12.96 18.57
N LEU A 19 48.75 -13.41 17.40
CA LEU A 19 49.15 -12.87 16.08
C LEU A 19 48.45 -11.55 15.75
N PHE A 20 47.17 -11.38 16.12
CA PHE A 20 46.47 -10.09 16.07
C PHE A 20 47.08 -9.10 17.08
N TRP A 21 47.35 -9.56 18.29
CA TRP A 21 47.96 -8.75 19.35
C TRP A 21 49.44 -8.46 19.08
N SER A 22 50.21 -9.37 18.47
CA SER A 22 51.59 -9.11 18.05
C SER A 22 51.65 -8.18 16.85
N LYS A 23 50.67 -8.25 15.93
CA LYS A 23 50.54 -7.31 14.80
C LYS A 23 50.15 -5.90 15.27
N MET A 24 49.19 -5.76 16.18
CA MET A 24 48.85 -4.49 16.85
C MET A 24 50.02 -3.92 17.68
N ASN A 25 50.74 -4.76 18.43
CA ASN A 25 51.93 -4.34 19.19
C ASN A 25 53.14 -4.02 18.31
N SER A 26 53.08 -4.32 17.01
CA SER A 26 54.15 -4.04 16.03
C SER A 26 53.89 -2.80 15.17
N ILE A 27 52.87 -1.99 15.48
CA ILE A 27 52.64 -0.70 14.82
C ILE A 27 53.83 0.21 15.15
N PRO A 28 54.69 0.54 14.16
CA PRO A 28 55.73 1.54 14.37
C PRO A 28 55.02 2.87 14.56
N ILE A 29 55.19 3.49 15.72
CA ILE A 29 54.71 4.84 16.02
C ILE A 29 55.58 5.80 15.22
N TYR A 30 55.33 5.98 13.92
CA TYR A 30 55.76 7.13 13.12
C TYR A 30 55.20 6.96 11.70
N GLU A 31 53.90 7.15 11.49
CA GLU A 31 53.38 7.50 10.16
C GLU A 31 51.99 8.17 10.24
N GLN A 32 52.05 9.50 10.12
CA GLN A 32 51.04 10.55 9.87
C GLN A 32 49.58 10.26 10.31
N ASN A 33 49.22 10.67 11.53
CA ASN A 33 47.85 10.85 12.09
C ASN A 33 47.32 9.77 13.06
N ILE A 34 48.15 8.95 13.73
CA ILE A 34 47.79 8.34 15.03
C ILE A 34 49.07 8.44 15.85
N GLU A 35 49.04 9.22 16.92
CA GLU A 35 50.22 9.53 17.72
C GLU A 35 50.58 8.41 18.70
N SER A 36 49.58 7.66 19.20
CA SER A 36 49.80 6.52 20.10
C SER A 36 48.57 5.63 20.24
N ILE A 37 48.81 4.36 20.59
CA ILE A 37 47.77 3.39 21.01
C ILE A 37 48.13 2.93 22.42
N ILE A 38 47.21 3.14 23.38
CA ILE A 38 47.40 2.70 24.76
C ILE A 38 46.48 1.51 25.02
N LEU A 39 47.07 0.36 25.37
CA LEU A 39 46.33 -0.78 25.86
C LEU A 39 45.85 -0.51 27.28
N LYS A 40 44.54 -0.60 27.50
CA LYS A 40 43.90 -0.63 28.81
C LYS A 40 43.48 -2.07 29.11
N ASN A 41 43.35 -2.44 30.38
CA ASN A 41 42.96 -3.79 30.78
C ASN A 41 41.65 -4.24 30.09
N ASP A 42 41.47 -5.55 29.86
CA ASP A 42 40.26 -6.19 29.33
C ASP A 42 39.87 -5.86 27.86
N GLY A 43 40.85 -5.61 26.99
CA GLY A 43 40.63 -5.46 25.53
C GLY A 43 40.20 -4.05 25.10
N PHE A 44 40.35 -3.07 25.98
CA PHE A 44 40.15 -1.66 25.68
C PHE A 44 41.42 -1.04 25.09
N TYR A 45 41.26 -0.24 24.05
CA TYR A 45 42.31 0.49 23.36
C TYR A 45 41.95 1.96 23.32
N ILE A 46 42.92 2.83 23.59
CA ILE A 46 42.78 4.27 23.39
C ILE A 46 43.62 4.65 22.17
N PHE A 47 42.95 5.13 21.12
CA PHE A 47 43.57 5.68 19.93
C PHE A 47 43.71 7.19 20.09
N LYS A 48 44.94 7.71 20.00
CA LYS A 48 45.21 9.15 20.04
C LYS A 48 45.53 9.66 18.64
N ASN A 49 44.80 10.68 18.20
CA ASN A 49 45.13 11.45 16.99
C ASN A 49 45.03 12.94 17.33
N ASP A 50 46.13 13.68 17.16
CA ASP A 50 46.30 15.04 17.70
C ASP A 50 45.93 15.11 19.20
N ASN A 51 45.06 16.05 19.60
CA ASN A 51 44.55 16.20 20.98
C ASN A 51 43.28 15.38 21.26
N VAL A 52 42.85 14.50 20.37
CA VAL A 52 41.61 13.73 20.52
C VAL A 52 41.87 12.24 20.77
N PHE A 53 41.18 11.73 21.80
CA PHE A 53 41.24 10.34 22.24
C PHE A 53 39.95 9.61 21.88
N VAL A 54 40.06 8.44 21.28
CA VAL A 54 38.95 7.51 21.02
C VAL A 54 39.20 6.22 21.78
N GLU A 55 38.37 5.96 22.79
CA GLU A 55 38.37 4.69 23.50
C GLU A 55 37.50 3.69 22.74
N ALA A 56 38.06 2.51 22.45
CA ALA A 56 37.37 1.44 21.76
C ALA A 56 37.59 0.09 22.47
N LEU A 57 36.52 -0.67 22.64
CA LEU A 57 36.59 -2.06 23.07
C LEU A 57 36.63 -2.96 21.83
N ILE A 58 37.71 -3.70 21.66
CA ILE A 58 37.88 -4.63 20.53
C ILE A 58 37.57 -6.04 21.00
N GLN A 59 36.63 -6.70 20.31
CA GLN A 59 36.18 -8.05 20.67
C GLN A 59 36.17 -8.93 19.43
N ASN A 60 36.78 -10.11 19.55
CA ASN A 60 36.70 -11.13 18.52
C ASN A 60 35.47 -12.02 18.75
N THR A 61 34.80 -12.40 17.67
CA THR A 61 33.63 -13.29 17.72
C THR A 61 34.05 -14.71 17.36
N LYS A 62 33.21 -15.71 17.68
CA LYS A 62 33.51 -17.12 17.36
C LYS A 62 33.50 -17.42 15.85
N ASN A 63 33.05 -16.46 15.03
CA ASN A 63 32.89 -16.61 13.59
C ASN A 63 34.10 -16.03 12.82
N LYS A 64 34.76 -16.88 12.02
CA LYS A 64 35.96 -16.56 11.24
C LYS A 64 35.66 -15.76 9.94
N ASN A 65 34.86 -14.70 10.02
CA ASN A 65 34.52 -13.85 8.87
C ASN A 65 35.35 -12.57 8.83
N ALA A 66 35.78 -12.16 7.63
CA ALA A 66 36.60 -10.97 7.38
C ALA A 66 35.83 -9.62 7.48
N ASN A 67 34.74 -9.58 8.26
CA ASN A 67 33.93 -8.36 8.43
C ASN A 67 34.39 -7.57 9.67
N ILE A 68 34.30 -6.24 9.60
CA ILE A 68 34.46 -5.34 10.75
C ILE A 68 33.10 -4.71 11.08
N PHE A 69 32.65 -4.86 12.33
CA PHE A 69 31.46 -4.22 12.86
C PHE A 69 31.86 -3.11 13.83
N ILE A 70 31.64 -1.86 13.42
CA ILE A 70 31.75 -0.69 14.28
C ILE A 70 30.42 -0.52 15.00
N VAL A 71 30.40 -0.69 16.32
CA VAL A 71 29.20 -0.54 17.14
C VAL A 71 29.33 0.75 17.93
N LEU A 72 28.43 1.69 17.70
CA LEU A 72 28.41 2.96 18.43
C LEU A 72 27.53 2.82 19.68
N SER A 73 28.14 2.88 20.86
CA SER A 73 27.47 2.72 22.17
C SER A 73 27.40 4.03 22.97
N SER A 74 26.51 4.11 23.96
CA SER A 74 26.46 5.20 24.95
C SER A 74 27.08 4.79 26.29
N THR A 75 27.54 5.77 27.07
CA THR A 75 28.27 5.57 28.35
C THR A 75 27.40 5.27 29.57
N GLN A 76 26.07 5.47 29.54
CA GLN A 76 25.21 5.23 30.70
C GLN A 76 24.61 3.81 30.78
N LYS A 77 24.54 3.27 32.01
CA LYS A 77 23.47 2.36 32.46
C LYS A 77 22.29 3.23 32.92
N THR A 78 21.39 3.58 32.03
CA THR A 78 20.08 4.17 32.37
C THR A 78 19.05 3.68 31.36
N ASP A 79 17.77 3.81 31.68
CA ASP A 79 16.58 3.27 30.98
C ASP A 79 16.38 3.75 29.52
N SER A 80 17.42 3.66 28.68
CA SER A 80 17.47 4.15 27.31
C SER A 80 17.83 3.00 26.35
N PRO A 81 17.28 2.97 25.11
CA PRO A 81 17.41 1.86 24.14
C PRO A 81 18.79 1.70 23.49
N HIS A 82 19.85 2.14 24.15
CA HIS A 82 21.22 2.10 23.62
C HIS A 82 21.95 0.84 24.08
N LEU A 83 22.72 0.24 23.19
CA LEU A 83 23.65 -0.83 23.54
C LEU A 83 24.74 -0.29 24.47
N SER A 84 24.68 -0.61 25.76
CA SER A 84 25.80 -0.44 26.68
C SER A 84 26.93 -1.41 26.30
N ILE A 85 28.15 -1.10 26.76
CA ILE A 85 29.31 -2.02 26.65
C ILE A 85 28.96 -3.42 27.20
N HIS A 86 28.09 -3.50 28.21
CA HIS A 86 27.66 -4.75 28.82
C HIS A 86 26.67 -5.54 27.93
N GLU A 87 25.79 -4.87 27.20
CA GLU A 87 24.86 -5.51 26.26
C GLU A 87 25.58 -5.99 25.00
N ILE A 88 26.57 -5.23 24.51
CA ILE A 88 27.43 -5.64 23.38
C ILE A 88 28.18 -6.93 23.72
N ARG A 89 28.63 -7.08 24.97
CA ARG A 89 29.21 -8.33 25.46
C ARG A 89 28.23 -9.51 25.44
N LYS A 90 26.92 -9.27 25.64
CA LYS A 90 25.87 -10.29 25.61
C LYS A 90 25.47 -10.68 24.18
N CYS A 91 25.37 -9.71 23.27
CA CYS A 91 24.95 -9.92 21.88
C CYS A 91 26.12 -10.09 20.90
N ARG A 92 27.37 -10.25 21.38
CA ARG A 92 28.57 -10.41 20.54
C ARG A 92 28.47 -11.53 19.50
N ASP A 93 27.72 -12.59 19.80
CA ASP A 93 27.58 -13.74 18.91
C ASP A 93 26.65 -13.44 17.71
N LEU A 94 25.91 -12.32 17.73
CA LEU A 94 25.06 -11.87 16.61
C LEU A 94 25.85 -11.21 15.48
N PHE A 95 27.07 -10.72 15.74
CA PHE A 95 27.91 -10.02 14.76
C PHE A 95 28.96 -10.98 14.19
N PRO A 96 28.87 -11.42 12.92
CA PRO A 96 29.80 -12.38 12.35
C PRO A 96 31.07 -11.68 11.83
N GLY A 97 31.95 -11.25 12.75
CA GLY A 97 33.22 -10.58 12.44
C GLY A 97 33.91 -9.95 13.65
N LEU A 98 34.89 -9.08 13.40
CA LEU A 98 35.56 -8.29 14.43
C LEU A 98 34.61 -7.18 14.91
N ILE A 99 34.35 -7.09 16.22
CA ILE A 99 33.57 -6.00 16.80
C ILE A 99 34.51 -4.94 17.36
N ILE A 100 34.32 -3.70 16.93
CA ILE A 100 34.99 -2.53 17.49
C ILE A 100 33.89 -1.64 18.05
N ASN A 101 33.74 -1.66 19.36
CA ASN A 101 32.76 -0.84 20.04
C ASN A 101 33.39 0.51 20.41
N ILE A 102 32.82 1.61 19.92
CA ILE A 102 33.28 2.97 20.19
C ILE A 102 32.20 3.68 21.02
N THR A 103 32.61 4.24 22.16
CA THR A 103 31.71 5.02 23.01
C THR A 103 31.48 6.41 22.44
N THR A 104 30.22 6.77 22.32
CA THR A 104 29.74 8.06 21.84
C THR A 104 29.14 8.84 23.01
N PRO A 105 29.37 10.17 23.11
CA PRO A 105 28.64 11.01 24.05
C PRO A 105 27.14 10.93 23.71
N SER A 106 26.28 10.65 24.69
CA SER A 106 24.84 10.69 24.46
C SER A 106 24.36 12.15 24.34
N LEU A 107 23.33 12.40 23.53
CA LEU A 107 22.68 13.72 23.41
C LEU A 107 21.97 14.15 24.72
N TYR A 108 21.94 13.28 25.73
CA TYR A 108 21.28 13.46 27.03
C TYR A 108 22.26 13.55 28.22
N ASP A 109 23.53 13.22 28.02
CA ASP A 109 24.56 13.31 29.05
C ASP A 109 25.06 14.76 29.16
N TYR A 110 24.57 15.57 30.11
CA TYR A 110 25.41 16.61 30.74
C TYR A 110 24.79 17.23 32.02
N GLU A 111 24.11 16.44 32.87
CA GLU A 111 23.80 16.89 34.24
C GLU A 111 24.84 16.48 35.30
N ASN A 112 25.71 15.49 35.03
CA ASN A 112 26.77 15.12 35.96
C ASN A 112 28.16 15.51 35.43
N LYS A 113 28.70 16.59 35.99
CA LYS A 113 30.13 16.94 35.89
C LYS A 113 30.96 15.84 36.54
N SER A 114 31.50 14.92 35.75
CA SER A 114 32.79 14.26 35.98
C SER A 114 33.02 13.24 34.88
N ILE A 115 34.24 13.21 34.35
CA ILE A 115 34.71 12.31 33.28
C ILE A 115 34.42 12.84 31.86
N ILE A 116 35.06 13.97 31.51
CA ILE A 116 36.13 14.09 30.49
C ILE A 116 36.66 15.52 30.67
N ASN A 117 37.75 15.66 31.43
CA ASN A 117 38.65 16.79 31.25
C ASN A 117 39.52 16.43 30.04
N CYS A 118 39.38 17.17 28.95
CA CYS A 118 40.50 17.46 28.05
C CYS A 118 40.32 18.90 27.58
N ASP A 119 41.37 19.67 27.82
CA ASP A 119 41.48 21.11 27.72
C ASP A 119 41.25 21.68 26.32
N ASP A 120 40.97 22.99 26.33
CA ASP A 120 41.04 23.97 25.24
C ASP A 120 41.86 23.56 24.01
N ASP A 121 41.23 23.52 22.83
CA ASP A 121 41.54 24.50 21.78
C ASP A 121 40.64 24.37 20.55
N LYS A 122 40.31 25.54 19.99
CA LYS A 122 39.54 25.74 18.76
C LYS A 122 40.20 25.06 17.57
N LYS A 123 39.65 23.94 17.06
CA LYS A 123 39.72 23.54 15.64
C LYS A 123 38.72 22.43 15.32
N GLU A 124 38.07 22.59 14.16
CA GLU A 124 36.93 21.82 13.64
C GLU A 124 37.10 20.29 13.60
N ASN A 125 35.97 19.57 13.59
CA ASN A 125 35.83 18.22 13.00
C ASN A 125 36.66 17.08 13.61
N SER A 126 37.29 17.28 14.77
CA SER A 126 38.37 16.42 15.24
C SER A 126 37.95 15.00 15.63
N ARG A 127 36.82 14.80 16.32
CA ARG A 127 36.42 13.46 16.82
C ARG A 127 35.84 12.50 15.77
N THR A 128 34.92 12.96 14.92
CA THR A 128 34.36 12.09 13.84
C THR A 128 35.44 11.71 12.83
N LYS A 129 36.32 12.66 12.49
CA LYS A 129 37.48 12.41 11.64
C LYS A 129 38.43 11.39 12.28
N THR A 130 38.77 11.56 13.56
CA THR A 130 39.62 10.60 14.29
C THR A 130 39.00 9.20 14.37
N ILE A 131 37.68 9.09 14.55
CA ILE A 131 36.97 7.80 14.47
C ILE A 131 37.14 7.19 13.07
N CYS A 132 36.92 7.97 12.00
CA CYS A 132 37.07 7.48 10.63
C CYS A 132 38.51 7.05 10.33
N ASP A 133 39.50 7.85 10.71
CA ASP A 133 40.93 7.58 10.52
C ASP A 133 41.34 6.30 11.26
N THR A 134 40.81 6.10 12.47
CA THR A 134 41.03 4.88 13.26
C THR A 134 40.41 3.66 12.59
N ILE A 135 39.16 3.75 12.12
CA ILE A 135 38.49 2.65 11.40
C ILE A 135 39.28 2.27 10.14
N LEU A 136 39.66 3.25 9.32
CA LEU A 136 40.40 3.04 8.08
C LEU A 136 41.78 2.40 8.33
N LYS A 137 42.51 2.87 9.34
CA LYS A 137 43.83 2.31 9.70
C LYS A 137 43.73 0.86 10.19
N ILE A 138 42.74 0.56 11.03
CA ILE A 138 42.48 -0.82 11.46
C ILE A 138 42.14 -1.69 10.24
N SER A 139 41.28 -1.20 9.34
CA SER A 139 40.92 -1.91 8.11
C SER A 139 42.13 -2.18 7.22
N GLN A 140 43.00 -1.19 7.00
CA GLN A 140 44.23 -1.32 6.21
C GLN A 140 45.19 -2.35 6.81
N HIS A 141 45.40 -2.30 8.13
CA HIS A 141 46.30 -3.21 8.81
C HIS A 141 45.79 -4.67 8.79
N LEU A 142 44.46 -4.85 8.78
CA LEU A 142 43.82 -6.15 8.66
C LEU A 142 43.62 -6.59 7.20
N ASN A 143 43.98 -5.76 6.23
CA ASN A 143 43.75 -5.99 4.80
C ASN A 143 42.26 -6.27 4.49
N ILE A 144 41.36 -5.50 5.13
CA ILE A 144 39.90 -5.59 4.96
C ILE A 144 39.45 -4.40 4.10
N ASN A 145 38.63 -4.66 3.08
CA ASN A 145 38.06 -3.64 2.20
C ASN A 145 36.90 -2.89 2.88
N THR A 146 36.64 -1.65 2.46
CA THR A 146 35.59 -0.82 3.06
C THR A 146 34.17 -1.41 2.93
N ASN A 147 33.91 -2.23 1.90
CA ASN A 147 32.65 -2.96 1.71
C ASN A 147 32.40 -4.10 2.72
N LYS A 148 33.40 -4.40 3.55
CA LYS A 148 33.31 -5.34 4.68
C LYS A 148 33.25 -4.61 6.03
N ILE A 149 33.08 -3.28 6.01
CA ILE A 149 32.89 -2.45 7.21
C ILE A 149 31.40 -2.13 7.36
N PHE A 150 30.85 -2.50 8.52
CA PHE A 150 29.47 -2.27 8.91
C PHE A 150 29.42 -1.36 10.12
N ILE A 151 28.63 -0.30 10.09
CA ILE A 151 28.56 0.70 11.16
C ILE A 151 27.15 0.71 11.74
N TYR A 152 27.02 0.27 12.98
CA TYR A 152 25.76 0.16 13.68
C TYR A 152 25.52 1.35 14.62
N GLY A 153 24.30 1.88 14.63
CA GLY A 153 23.86 2.86 15.63
C GLY A 153 22.35 3.02 15.69
N SER A 154 21.80 3.15 16.90
CA SER A 154 20.39 3.49 17.11
C SER A 154 20.23 4.96 17.48
N SER A 155 19.08 5.56 17.14
CA SER A 155 18.77 6.94 17.54
C SER A 155 19.92 7.89 17.17
N VAL A 156 20.53 8.56 18.15
CA VAL A 156 21.59 9.55 17.93
C VAL A 156 22.89 8.89 17.44
N ALA A 157 23.19 7.69 17.92
CA ALA A 157 24.29 6.91 17.39
C ALA A 157 24.03 6.52 15.92
N GLY A 158 22.77 6.39 15.51
CA GLY A 158 22.37 6.20 14.13
C GLY A 158 22.68 7.41 13.23
N PHE A 159 22.54 8.64 13.74
CA PHE A 159 23.02 9.85 13.05
C PHE A 159 24.52 9.74 12.73
N LEU A 160 25.32 9.41 13.74
CA LEU A 160 26.76 9.30 13.60
C LEU A 160 27.17 8.14 12.70
N ALA A 161 26.45 7.01 12.75
CA ALA A 161 26.68 5.87 11.87
C ALA A 161 26.54 6.23 10.39
N ILE A 162 25.48 6.96 10.03
CA ILE A 162 25.26 7.44 8.66
C ILE A 162 26.34 8.46 8.27
N ARG A 163 26.72 9.36 9.19
CA ARG A 163 27.77 10.35 8.95
C ARG A 163 29.14 9.70 8.69
N ILE A 164 29.57 8.75 9.52
CA ILE A 164 30.81 8.00 9.29
C ILE A 164 30.75 7.26 7.94
N SER A 165 29.60 6.65 7.63
CA SER A 165 29.41 5.95 6.35
C SER A 165 29.42 6.88 5.13
N SER A 166 29.15 8.18 5.32
CA SER A 166 29.31 9.19 4.27
C SER A 166 30.77 9.57 3.99
N ILE A 167 31.66 9.34 4.96
CA ILE A 167 33.10 9.60 4.86
C ILE A 167 33.85 8.35 4.38
N ILE A 168 33.50 7.18 4.93
CA ILE A 168 34.07 5.88 4.55
C ILE A 168 33.23 5.29 3.41
N ASP A 169 33.45 5.76 2.17
CA ASP A 169 32.71 5.27 1.01
C ASP A 169 32.91 3.75 0.80
N GLY A 170 31.81 3.07 0.48
CA GLY A 170 31.73 1.61 0.37
C GLY A 170 31.31 0.90 1.65
N SER A 171 31.32 1.55 2.81
CA SER A 171 30.80 0.96 4.06
C SER A 171 29.27 0.84 4.08
N THR A 172 28.73 0.04 5.01
CA THR A 172 27.28 -0.15 5.18
C THR A 172 26.81 0.30 6.56
N ALA A 173 25.90 1.28 6.62
CA ALA A 173 25.27 1.71 7.86
C ALA A 173 24.08 0.79 8.23
N ILE A 174 23.97 0.42 9.50
CA ILE A 174 22.83 -0.32 10.08
C ILE A 174 22.23 0.57 11.17
N VAL A 175 21.07 1.15 10.90
CA VAL A 175 20.49 2.17 11.78
C VAL A 175 19.07 1.85 12.20
N ILE A 176 18.75 2.14 13.47
CA ILE A 176 17.44 1.90 14.06
C ILE A 176 16.91 3.18 14.68
N ASN A 177 15.71 3.60 14.28
CA ASN A 177 15.06 4.84 14.71
C ASN A 177 16.01 6.06 14.70
N PRO A 178 16.88 6.24 13.69
CA PRO A 178 17.91 7.27 13.76
C PRO A 178 17.29 8.67 13.69
N GLN A 179 17.84 9.61 14.46
CA GLN A 179 17.69 11.01 14.09
C GLN A 179 18.62 11.26 12.92
N ILE A 180 18.10 11.72 11.79
CA ILE A 180 18.88 11.97 10.57
C ILE A 180 18.96 13.46 10.21
N ASN A 181 18.03 14.26 10.72
CA ASN A 181 18.03 15.70 10.62
C ASN A 181 17.86 16.29 12.01
N ILE A 182 18.92 16.93 12.50
CA ILE A 182 18.95 17.49 13.86
C ILE A 182 18.45 18.93 13.92
N ARG A 183 17.95 19.51 12.82
CA ARG A 183 17.50 20.91 12.77
C ARG A 183 16.41 21.24 13.79
N SER A 184 15.48 20.33 14.04
CA SER A 184 14.44 20.53 15.05
C SER A 184 15.00 20.59 16.47
N TYR A 185 16.12 19.92 16.74
CA TYR A 185 16.85 19.97 18.01
C TYR A 185 17.66 21.27 18.17
N ILE A 186 18.09 21.89 17.05
CA ILE A 186 18.76 23.20 17.04
C ILE A 186 17.82 24.33 17.49
N GLN A 187 16.54 24.25 17.13
CA GLN A 187 15.58 25.34 17.34
C GLN A 187 14.95 25.36 18.76
N SER A 188 15.04 24.26 19.52
CA SER A 188 14.33 24.09 20.80
C SER A 188 15.08 24.59 22.06
N GLN A 189 15.95 25.60 21.95
CA GLN A 189 16.66 26.26 23.08
C GLN A 189 17.60 25.41 23.97
N ASN A 190 18.33 24.43 23.43
CA ASN A 190 19.51 23.84 24.12
C ASN A 190 20.81 24.06 23.31
N ASN A 191 21.23 25.33 23.16
CA ASN A 191 22.48 25.69 22.44
C ASN A 191 23.74 24.98 22.97
N ASN A 192 23.75 24.56 24.25
CA ASN A 192 24.92 23.90 24.87
C ASN A 192 25.13 22.45 24.38
N LEU A 193 24.09 21.74 23.95
CA LEU A 193 24.21 20.33 23.52
C LEU A 193 24.92 20.19 22.16
N LEU A 194 24.66 21.12 21.23
CA LEU A 194 25.23 21.12 19.88
C LEU A 194 26.67 21.62 19.86
N HIS A 195 26.99 22.60 20.72
CA HIS A 195 28.36 23.05 20.93
C HIS A 195 29.25 21.90 21.41
N ASN A 196 28.74 20.94 22.19
CA ASN A 196 29.56 19.83 22.69
C ASN A 196 29.63 18.62 21.73
N PHE A 197 28.67 18.46 20.80
CA PHE A 197 28.71 17.39 19.80
C PHE A 197 29.54 17.76 18.55
N PHE A 198 29.48 19.03 18.14
CA PHE A 198 30.19 19.53 16.95
C PHE A 198 31.34 20.49 17.25
N GLU A 199 31.53 20.89 18.51
CA GLU A 199 32.52 21.90 18.92
C GLU A 199 32.34 23.23 18.16
N LYS A 200 31.10 23.53 17.74
CA LYS A 200 30.70 24.68 16.93
C LYS A 200 29.42 25.31 17.45
N ASN A 201 29.26 26.62 17.26
CA ASN A 201 27.96 27.23 17.43
C ASN A 201 26.98 26.68 16.39
N SER A 202 25.70 26.58 16.77
CA SER A 202 24.63 26.14 15.89
C SER A 202 24.51 26.94 14.58
N LYS A 203 25.00 28.19 14.56
CA LYS A 203 25.04 29.06 13.39
C LYS A 203 26.17 28.74 12.40
N ASP A 204 27.21 28.05 12.87
CA ASP A 204 28.44 27.75 12.11
C ASP A 204 28.42 26.32 11.52
N LEU A 205 27.33 25.57 11.73
CA LEU A 205 27.15 24.22 11.21
C LEU A 205 26.79 24.24 9.72
N LEU A 206 27.51 23.45 8.92
CA LEU A 206 27.18 23.26 7.50
C LEU A 206 25.90 22.43 7.34
N LYS A 207 25.22 22.56 6.20
CA LYS A 207 23.97 21.82 5.94
C LYS A 207 24.14 20.30 6.05
N GLU A 208 25.24 19.78 5.52
CA GLU A 208 25.60 18.36 5.61
C GLU A 208 25.93 17.90 7.04
N GLU A 209 26.24 18.84 7.94
CA GLU A 209 26.46 18.55 9.35
C GLU A 209 25.16 18.48 10.15
N ILE A 210 24.09 19.06 9.62
CA ILE A 210 22.75 19.10 10.21
C ILE A 210 21.88 17.96 9.68
N ASP A 211 22.10 17.55 8.43
CA ASP A 211 21.30 16.57 7.71
C ASP A 211 22.18 15.55 6.99
N VAL A 212 22.25 14.33 7.54
CA VAL A 212 23.13 13.28 7.02
C VAL A 212 22.71 12.76 5.65
N THR A 213 21.48 13.05 5.20
CA THR A 213 21.02 12.66 3.86
C THR A 213 21.79 13.38 2.75
N ILE A 214 22.34 14.56 3.02
CA ILE A 214 23.14 15.34 2.07
C ILE A 214 24.46 14.62 1.79
N GLY A 215 25.17 14.20 2.85
CA GLY A 215 26.45 13.50 2.74
C GLY A 215 26.31 12.15 2.05
N ILE A 216 25.35 11.32 2.45
CA ILE A 216 25.19 9.98 1.87
C ILE A 216 24.72 9.99 0.42
N LYS A 217 24.04 11.04 -0.04
CA LYS A 217 23.74 11.21 -1.47
C LYS A 217 24.97 11.46 -2.33
N ALA A 218 26.01 12.09 -1.77
CA ALA A 218 27.25 12.37 -2.48
C ALA A 218 28.15 11.12 -2.66
N THR A 219 27.91 10.06 -1.87
CA THR A 219 28.63 8.80 -1.95
C THR A 219 28.21 7.95 -3.15
N LYS A 220 29.12 7.13 -3.68
CA LYS A 220 28.83 6.21 -4.79
C LYS A 220 28.54 4.79 -4.32
N HIS A 221 29.20 4.35 -3.25
CA HIS A 221 29.24 2.94 -2.86
C HIS A 221 28.66 2.67 -1.47
N THR A 222 28.48 3.70 -0.64
CA THR A 222 27.85 3.56 0.67
C THR A 222 26.43 3.00 0.56
N LYS A 223 26.12 2.08 1.47
CA LYS A 223 24.83 1.40 1.62
C LYS A 223 24.22 1.67 2.99
N ILE A 224 22.89 1.63 3.11
CA ILE A 224 22.18 1.88 4.37
C ILE A 224 21.06 0.85 4.54
N VAL A 225 21.01 0.21 5.70
CA VAL A 225 19.85 -0.53 6.20
C VAL A 225 19.21 0.30 7.31
N TYR A 226 18.05 0.87 7.03
CA TYR A 226 17.31 1.76 7.93
C TYR A 226 16.09 1.03 8.49
N ALA A 227 16.04 0.82 9.79
CA ALA A 227 14.88 0.28 10.50
C ALA A 227 14.11 1.38 11.25
N GLN A 228 12.80 1.48 11.05
CA GLN A 228 11.95 2.45 11.76
C GLN A 228 10.79 1.78 12.51
N ASN A 229 10.64 2.12 13.79
CA ASN A 229 9.47 1.80 14.59
C ASN A 229 8.33 2.75 14.19
N ILE A 230 7.25 2.20 13.65
CA ILE A 230 6.08 2.99 13.25
C ILE A 230 5.27 3.51 14.44
N LEU A 231 5.48 2.95 15.64
CA LEU A 231 4.82 3.42 16.86
C LEU A 231 5.48 4.69 17.43
N GLU A 232 6.74 4.97 17.06
CA GLU A 232 7.44 6.19 17.46
C GLU A 232 7.08 7.36 16.54
N GLN A 233 5.88 7.92 16.74
CA GLN A 233 5.25 8.87 15.83
C GLN A 233 6.15 10.06 15.46
N LYS A 234 6.86 10.62 16.44
CA LYS A 234 7.73 11.80 16.21
C LYS A 234 8.89 11.47 15.26
N ASN A 235 9.66 10.41 15.54
CA ASN A 235 10.79 10.03 14.68
C ASN A 235 10.31 9.52 13.32
N PHE A 236 9.18 8.80 13.27
CA PHE A 236 8.60 8.39 11.99
C PHE A 236 8.27 9.60 11.09
N GLN A 237 7.63 10.63 11.65
CA GLN A 237 7.20 11.81 10.89
C GLN A 237 8.35 12.75 10.54
N GLU A 238 9.23 13.06 11.50
CA GLU A 238 10.27 14.07 11.33
C GLU A 238 11.55 13.51 10.69
N GLN A 239 11.88 12.25 10.96
CA GLN A 239 13.17 11.66 10.59
C GLN A 239 13.01 10.66 9.43
N TYR A 240 12.14 9.66 9.57
CA TYR A 240 11.99 8.62 8.55
C TYR A 240 11.38 9.12 7.24
N ILE A 241 10.30 9.91 7.31
CA ILE A 241 9.71 10.52 6.10
C ILE A 241 10.71 11.44 5.41
N HIS A 242 11.50 12.21 6.19
CA HIS A 242 12.57 13.05 5.66
C HIS A 242 13.62 12.22 4.91
N PHE A 243 14.06 11.09 5.49
CA PHE A 243 14.98 10.15 4.83
C PHE A 243 14.40 9.66 3.50
N CYS A 244 13.12 9.27 3.50
CA CYS A 244 12.44 8.76 2.32
C CYS A 244 12.35 9.79 1.18
N ASN A 245 12.02 11.03 1.53
CA ASN A 245 11.98 12.14 0.57
C ASN A 245 13.34 12.37 -0.07
N GLU A 246 14.37 12.51 0.77
CA GLU A 246 15.70 12.90 0.31
C GLU A 246 16.38 11.79 -0.49
N THR A 247 16.09 10.52 -0.19
CA THR A 247 16.72 9.36 -0.83
C THR A 247 15.86 8.68 -1.89
N SER A 248 14.60 9.10 -2.07
CA SER A 248 13.61 8.40 -2.90
C SER A 248 13.34 6.96 -2.48
N THR A 249 13.56 6.62 -1.21
CA THR A 249 13.14 5.32 -0.65
C THR A 249 11.60 5.30 -0.43
N PRO A 250 10.91 4.17 -0.62
CA PRO A 250 9.48 4.07 -0.36
C PRO A 250 9.14 4.24 1.13
N TYR A 251 8.10 5.02 1.46
CA TYR A 251 7.64 5.23 2.85
C TYR A 251 7.11 3.98 3.55
N LEU A 252 6.89 2.88 2.82
CA LEU A 252 6.39 1.62 3.38
C LEU A 252 7.50 0.59 3.64
N GLY A 253 8.75 1.00 3.54
CA GLY A 253 9.87 0.07 3.47
C GLY A 253 10.16 -0.36 2.04
N GLY A 254 11.39 -0.79 1.78
CA GLY A 254 11.85 -1.21 0.46
C GLY A 254 13.17 -0.55 0.07
N PHE A 255 13.55 -0.70 -1.19
CA PHE A 255 14.80 -0.15 -1.72
C PHE A 255 14.59 1.19 -2.42
N ASP A 256 15.61 2.05 -2.34
CA ASP A 256 15.72 3.20 -3.23
C ASP A 256 16.00 2.76 -4.68
N PRO A 257 15.82 3.64 -5.68
CA PRO A 257 16.07 3.30 -7.09
C PRO A 257 17.48 2.81 -7.39
N SER A 258 18.49 3.21 -6.60
CA SER A 258 19.88 2.77 -6.77
C SER A 258 20.21 1.46 -6.05
N LEU A 259 19.24 0.87 -5.32
CA LEU A 259 19.39 -0.36 -4.53
C LEU A 259 20.50 -0.27 -3.46
N ARG A 260 20.81 0.94 -2.96
CA ARG A 260 21.82 1.18 -1.92
C ARG A 260 21.21 1.34 -0.54
N PHE A 261 19.99 1.85 -0.47
CA PHE A 261 19.30 2.16 0.77
C PHE A 261 18.05 1.29 0.89
N LYS A 262 18.01 0.46 1.94
CA LYS A 262 16.87 -0.40 2.26
C LYS A 262 16.22 0.11 3.53
N THR A 263 14.95 0.49 3.46
CA THR A 263 14.14 0.84 4.62
C THR A 263 13.29 -0.35 5.07
N ILE A 264 13.17 -0.54 6.38
CA ILE A 264 12.43 -1.63 7.01
C ILE A 264 11.55 -1.03 8.11
N LEU A 265 10.24 -1.22 7.98
CA LEU A 265 9.30 -0.82 9.03
C LEU A 265 9.06 -1.96 10.01
N TYR A 266 8.98 -1.63 11.30
CA TYR A 266 8.59 -2.54 12.37
C TYR A 266 7.69 -1.84 13.38
N SER A 267 7.02 -2.61 14.25
CA SER A 267 6.15 -2.10 15.30
C SER A 267 6.49 -2.78 16.61
N SER A 268 6.97 -2.03 17.59
CA SER A 268 7.29 -2.53 18.94
C SER A 268 6.81 -1.55 19.98
N THR A 269 6.14 -2.06 21.03
CA THR A 269 5.74 -1.26 22.20
C THR A 269 6.90 -1.02 23.17
N ASN A 270 7.97 -1.81 23.06
CA ASN A 270 9.24 -1.53 23.73
C ASN A 270 10.10 -0.70 22.78
N ASP A 271 10.56 0.48 23.24
CA ASP A 271 11.58 1.26 22.54
C ASP A 271 12.93 0.51 22.50
N ASN A 272 13.12 -0.46 23.40
CA ASN A 272 14.26 -1.37 23.40
C ASN A 272 14.08 -2.44 22.32
N PHE A 273 14.53 -2.14 21.11
CA PHE A 273 14.70 -3.08 19.98
C PHE A 273 15.48 -4.37 20.35
N LEU A 274 16.21 -4.34 21.46
CA LEU A 274 17.18 -5.32 21.92
C LEU A 274 16.59 -6.59 22.55
N ASP A 275 15.28 -6.65 22.81
CA ASP A 275 14.64 -7.88 23.32
C ASP A 275 14.37 -8.93 22.22
N ASN A 276 14.72 -8.65 20.96
CA ASN A 276 14.45 -9.54 19.84
C ASN A 276 15.70 -9.81 18.98
N ASP A 277 16.52 -10.76 19.44
CA ASP A 277 17.73 -11.24 18.76
C ASP A 277 17.49 -11.56 17.28
N GLN A 278 16.29 -12.06 16.93
CA GLN A 278 15.95 -12.39 15.54
C GLN A 278 15.91 -11.17 14.64
N ILE A 279 15.39 -10.02 15.10
CA ILE A 279 15.30 -8.82 14.26
C ILE A 279 16.70 -8.21 14.06
N MET A 280 17.54 -8.20 15.10
CA MET A 280 18.94 -7.78 14.99
C MET A 280 19.72 -8.65 14.01
N LEU A 281 19.55 -9.98 14.08
CA LEU A 281 20.11 -10.91 13.11
C LEU A 281 19.62 -10.62 11.69
N ASP A 282 18.32 -10.37 11.52
CA ASP A 282 17.75 -10.06 10.20
C ASP A 282 18.31 -8.76 9.61
N LEU A 283 18.55 -7.74 10.43
CA LEU A 283 19.17 -6.48 10.00
C LEU A 283 20.65 -6.68 9.61
N ILE A 284 21.41 -7.41 10.42
CA ILE A 284 22.82 -7.72 10.17
C ILE A 284 22.95 -8.55 8.89
N ASN A 285 22.16 -9.61 8.74
CA ASN A 285 22.14 -10.45 7.55
C ASN A 285 21.74 -9.64 6.32
N THR A 286 20.69 -8.82 6.43
CA THR A 286 20.28 -7.90 5.37
C THR A 286 21.43 -6.96 4.96
N ALA A 287 22.19 -6.43 5.91
CA ALA A 287 23.30 -5.54 5.63
C ALA A 287 24.45 -6.29 4.93
N ILE A 288 24.79 -7.50 5.37
CA ILE A 288 25.82 -8.34 4.75
C ILE A 288 25.45 -8.73 3.32
N ASP A 289 24.20 -9.12 3.10
CA ASP A 289 23.67 -9.42 1.77
C ASP A 289 23.73 -8.19 0.87
N LEU A 290 23.30 -7.05 1.42
CA LEU A 290 23.33 -5.77 0.73
C LEU A 290 24.77 -5.37 0.41
N SER A 291 25.75 -5.58 1.28
CA SER A 291 27.14 -5.21 1.01
C SER A 291 27.79 -6.11 -0.04
N SER A 292 27.40 -7.40 -0.07
CA SER A 292 27.95 -8.44 -0.95
C SER A 292 27.32 -8.44 -2.35
N SER A 293 26.18 -7.77 -2.55
CA SER A 293 25.54 -7.68 -3.86
C SER A 293 26.42 -6.86 -4.83
N HIS A 294 27.08 -7.55 -5.77
CA HIS A 294 27.48 -6.96 -7.04
C HIS A 294 26.22 -6.64 -7.86
N ILE A 295 26.20 -5.50 -8.56
CA ILE A 295 25.18 -5.27 -9.59
C ILE A 295 25.49 -6.26 -10.73
N SER A 296 24.96 -7.48 -10.63
CA SER A 296 24.81 -8.43 -11.71
C SER A 296 23.73 -9.47 -11.34
N THR A 297 22.81 -9.62 -12.27
CA THR A 297 21.68 -10.54 -12.42
C THR A 297 21.95 -12.00 -12.00
N ASP A 298 21.06 -12.55 -11.16
CA ASP A 298 20.45 -13.91 -11.25
C ASP A 298 20.20 -14.58 -9.89
N SER A 299 19.01 -15.15 -9.72
CA SER A 299 18.53 -15.79 -8.48
C SER A 299 17.97 -17.20 -8.72
N HIS A 300 18.40 -18.16 -7.90
CA HIS A 300 17.81 -19.49 -7.71
C HIS A 300 18.15 -19.91 -6.27
N SER A 301 17.39 -20.70 -5.51
CA SER A 301 16.03 -21.25 -5.49
C SER A 301 16.03 -22.16 -4.25
N LEU A 302 14.95 -22.29 -3.47
CA LEU A 302 14.70 -23.47 -2.63
C LEU A 302 13.22 -23.53 -2.23
N LYS A 303 12.55 -24.64 -2.57
CA LYS A 303 11.17 -24.99 -2.21
C LYS A 303 11.17 -25.90 -0.97
N PRO A 304 10.07 -25.93 -0.21
CA PRO A 304 9.61 -27.22 0.34
C PRO A 304 8.14 -27.54 -0.04
N SER A 305 7.95 -28.83 -0.31
CA SER A 305 6.74 -29.55 -0.70
C SER A 305 5.76 -29.80 0.44
N LEU A 306 4.45 -29.76 0.19
CA LEU A 306 3.42 -30.49 0.96
C LEU A 306 2.26 -30.91 0.04
N ARG A 307 1.66 -32.06 0.37
CA ARG A 307 1.02 -33.04 -0.53
C ARG A 307 -0.45 -32.77 -0.87
N ARG A 308 -0.83 -33.24 -2.06
CA ARG A 308 -2.17 -33.28 -2.69
C ARG A 308 -3.13 -34.26 -2.01
N HIS A 309 -4.42 -33.96 -2.07
CA HIS A 309 -5.48 -34.96 -2.19
C HIS A 309 -6.32 -34.66 -3.43
N ASP A 310 -6.38 -35.64 -4.32
CA ASP A 310 -7.08 -35.64 -5.60
C ASP A 310 -8.54 -36.07 -5.40
N TYR A 311 -9.48 -35.45 -6.12
CA TYR A 311 -10.76 -36.07 -6.48
C TYR A 311 -11.07 -35.77 -7.95
N ASN A 312 -11.35 -36.86 -8.68
CA ASN A 312 -11.53 -36.91 -10.12
C ASN A 312 -12.87 -36.35 -10.60
N ALA A 313 -12.85 -35.93 -11.87
CA ALA A 313 -13.90 -35.31 -12.66
C ALA A 313 -15.08 -36.26 -13.01
N HIS A 314 -16.30 -35.70 -13.16
CA HIS A 314 -16.96 -35.49 -14.46
C HIS A 314 -18.44 -35.05 -14.34
N SER A 315 -18.83 -34.18 -15.28
CA SER A 315 -20.18 -33.95 -15.84
C SER A 315 -21.24 -33.17 -15.02
N SER A 316 -21.91 -32.27 -15.76
CA SER A 316 -23.23 -31.65 -15.50
C SER A 316 -23.51 -31.20 -14.07
N TYR A 317 -23.18 -29.94 -13.76
CA TYR A 317 -23.39 -29.40 -12.43
C TYR A 317 -24.82 -28.86 -12.24
N THR A 318 -25.71 -29.75 -11.81
CA THR A 318 -26.87 -29.37 -11.00
C THR A 318 -26.51 -29.65 -9.53
N GLY A 319 -26.35 -28.60 -8.71
CA GLY A 319 -26.57 -28.73 -7.26
C GLY A 319 -25.40 -28.65 -6.29
N ASP A 320 -24.49 -27.67 -6.41
CA ASP A 320 -23.83 -27.18 -5.19
C ASP A 320 -24.05 -25.68 -5.01
N LYS A 321 -24.83 -25.31 -3.98
CA LYS A 321 -25.09 -23.92 -3.59
C LYS A 321 -23.95 -23.32 -2.75
N ASN A 322 -22.86 -24.07 -2.53
CA ASN A 322 -21.74 -23.58 -1.76
C ASN A 322 -21.08 -22.34 -2.40
N TYR A 323 -20.95 -21.28 -1.60
CA TYR A 323 -20.20 -20.08 -1.94
C TYR A 323 -18.72 -20.45 -2.15
N ASN A 324 -18.17 -20.04 -3.30
CA ASN A 324 -16.75 -20.18 -3.62
C ASN A 324 -16.24 -18.80 -4.05
N ALA A 325 -15.35 -18.23 -3.26
CA ALA A 325 -14.93 -16.84 -3.37
C ALA A 325 -14.23 -16.52 -4.70
N PHE A 326 -13.64 -17.53 -5.37
CA PHE A 326 -12.91 -17.36 -6.62
C PHE A 326 -13.68 -17.82 -7.87
N SER A 327 -14.94 -18.27 -7.74
CA SER A 327 -15.74 -18.84 -8.84
C SER A 327 -16.02 -17.89 -10.02
N LYS A 328 -15.92 -16.57 -9.83
CA LYS A 328 -15.98 -15.54 -10.88
C LYS A 328 -14.76 -14.61 -10.83
N SER A 329 -13.59 -15.22 -10.78
CA SER A 329 -12.31 -14.51 -10.74
C SER A 329 -11.48 -14.74 -12.01
N PHE A 330 -10.55 -13.82 -12.25
CA PHE A 330 -9.50 -13.94 -13.26
C PHE A 330 -8.12 -13.58 -12.70
N TYR A 331 -7.09 -14.02 -13.39
CA TYR A 331 -5.72 -13.55 -13.25
C TYR A 331 -4.94 -13.63 -14.57
N ILE A 332 -3.84 -12.89 -14.66
CA ILE A 332 -2.90 -12.83 -15.79
C ILE A 332 -1.49 -12.97 -15.21
N CYS A 333 -0.72 -13.92 -15.75
CA CYS A 333 0.64 -14.21 -15.34
C CYS A 333 1.37 -15.03 -16.41
N ASP A 334 2.62 -15.38 -16.13
CA ASP A 334 3.40 -16.28 -16.97
C ASP A 334 2.71 -17.64 -17.13
N LYS A 335 2.71 -18.22 -18.34
CA LYS A 335 2.02 -19.48 -18.69
C LYS A 335 2.32 -20.65 -17.74
N LYS A 336 3.53 -20.70 -17.17
CA LYS A 336 3.99 -21.80 -16.31
C LYS A 336 3.62 -21.64 -14.83
N THR A 337 3.09 -20.49 -14.41
CA THR A 337 2.75 -20.20 -13.01
C THR A 337 1.65 -21.13 -12.51
N GLN A 338 1.79 -21.74 -11.33
CA GLN A 338 0.75 -22.50 -10.64
C GLN A 338 0.36 -21.78 -9.36
N LEU A 339 -0.94 -21.75 -9.06
CA LEU A 339 -1.49 -21.14 -7.84
C LEU A 339 -1.97 -22.20 -6.88
N THR A 340 -2.02 -21.86 -5.60
CA THR A 340 -2.47 -22.74 -4.52
C THR A 340 -3.90 -22.45 -4.08
N SER A 341 -4.34 -21.18 -4.17
CA SER A 341 -5.73 -20.80 -3.86
C SER A 341 -6.74 -21.28 -4.89
N VAL A 342 -6.29 -21.59 -6.11
CA VAL A 342 -7.18 -21.97 -7.20
C VAL A 342 -6.58 -23.10 -8.03
N SER A 343 -7.43 -24.05 -8.40
CA SER A 343 -7.03 -25.12 -9.32
C SER A 343 -7.04 -24.62 -10.75
N LYS A 344 -5.97 -24.90 -11.51
CA LYS A 344 -5.92 -24.59 -12.96
C LYS A 344 -7.07 -25.23 -13.73
N HIS A 345 -7.60 -26.38 -13.27
CA HIS A 345 -8.69 -27.07 -13.94
C HIS A 345 -10.02 -26.32 -13.86
N ASP A 346 -10.13 -25.33 -12.97
CA ASP A 346 -11.33 -24.49 -12.83
C ASP A 346 -11.28 -23.22 -13.70
N TYR A 347 -10.21 -23.05 -14.48
CA TYR A 347 -9.95 -21.87 -15.30
C TYR A 347 -9.82 -22.22 -16.77
N ILE A 348 -10.34 -21.34 -17.61
CA ILE A 348 -10.15 -21.31 -19.04
C ILE A 348 -9.03 -20.32 -19.32
N SER A 349 -8.05 -20.71 -20.14
CA SER A 349 -6.90 -19.88 -20.48
C SER A 349 -6.96 -19.34 -21.90
N ILE A 350 -6.55 -18.08 -22.08
CA ILE A 350 -6.32 -17.46 -23.39
C ILE A 350 -4.87 -16.97 -23.42
N GLU A 351 -4.10 -17.40 -24.42
CA GLU A 351 -2.72 -16.95 -24.56
C GLU A 351 -2.63 -15.46 -24.92
N LEU A 352 -1.68 -14.76 -24.30
CA LEU A 352 -1.36 -13.35 -24.55
C LEU A 352 0.14 -13.28 -24.89
N GLY A 353 0.47 -13.61 -26.14
CA GLY A 353 1.84 -13.78 -26.61
C GLY A 353 2.51 -15.07 -26.10
N ASN A 354 3.84 -15.06 -26.11
CA ASN A 354 4.64 -16.24 -25.76
C ASN A 354 4.77 -16.46 -24.25
N GLU A 355 4.81 -15.39 -23.47
CA GLU A 355 5.16 -15.43 -22.05
C GLU A 355 3.93 -15.54 -21.15
N HIS A 356 2.85 -14.84 -21.49
CA HIS A 356 1.71 -14.61 -20.60
C HIS A 356 0.44 -15.32 -21.07
N ALA A 357 -0.47 -15.55 -20.14
CA ALA A 357 -1.84 -15.97 -20.43
C ALA A 357 -2.84 -15.31 -19.47
N PHE A 358 -4.02 -15.04 -20.00
CA PHE A 358 -5.22 -14.77 -19.21
C PHE A 358 -5.82 -16.09 -18.73
N TYR A 359 -6.25 -16.14 -17.48
CA TYR A 359 -6.97 -17.25 -16.88
C TYR A 359 -8.27 -16.71 -16.27
N GLY A 360 -9.41 -17.15 -16.81
CA GLY A 360 -10.74 -16.83 -16.27
C GLY A 360 -11.40 -18.08 -15.71
N SER A 361 -11.93 -18.03 -14.49
CA SER A 361 -12.70 -19.15 -13.92
C SER A 361 -13.90 -19.53 -14.82
N LYS A 362 -14.33 -20.80 -14.79
CA LYS A 362 -15.38 -21.30 -15.68
C LYS A 362 -16.72 -20.55 -15.62
N ASN A 363 -17.06 -19.97 -14.46
CA ASN A 363 -18.30 -19.20 -14.29
C ASN A 363 -18.10 -17.69 -14.49
N LEU A 364 -16.88 -17.26 -14.82
CA LEU A 364 -16.60 -15.89 -15.19
C LEU A 364 -17.12 -15.62 -16.61
N ARG A 365 -17.86 -14.52 -16.76
CA ARG A 365 -18.23 -14.00 -18.09
C ARG A 365 -17.02 -13.33 -18.72
N PHE A 366 -16.60 -13.81 -19.87
CA PHE A 366 -15.64 -13.10 -20.71
C PHE A 366 -15.84 -13.43 -22.18
N ASN A 367 -15.46 -12.49 -23.04
CA ASN A 367 -15.56 -12.59 -24.48
C ASN A 367 -14.25 -12.12 -25.09
N SER A 368 -13.78 -12.79 -26.13
CA SER A 368 -12.53 -12.43 -26.79
C SER A 368 -12.68 -12.37 -28.29
N THR A 369 -12.02 -11.39 -28.92
CA THR A 369 -11.86 -11.31 -30.37
C THR A 369 -10.39 -11.11 -30.70
N SER A 370 -9.97 -11.56 -31.87
CA SER A 370 -8.61 -11.39 -32.37
C SER A 370 -8.59 -11.04 -33.84
N HIS A 371 -7.56 -10.30 -34.24
CA HIS A 371 -7.22 -10.00 -35.63
C HIS A 371 -5.69 -9.96 -35.73
N PHE A 372 -5.13 -10.83 -36.58
CA PHE A 372 -3.70 -11.16 -36.55
C PHE A 372 -3.24 -11.52 -35.12
N GLU A 373 -2.13 -10.94 -34.65
CA GLU A 373 -1.58 -11.13 -33.30
C GLU A 373 -2.29 -10.28 -32.23
N LYS A 374 -3.20 -9.38 -32.62
CA LYS A 374 -3.89 -8.48 -31.69
C LYS A 374 -5.14 -9.14 -31.12
N LYS A 375 -5.38 -8.91 -29.83
CA LYS A 375 -6.53 -9.50 -29.12
C LYS A 375 -7.18 -8.48 -28.19
N VAL A 376 -8.50 -8.52 -28.12
CA VAL A 376 -9.28 -7.82 -27.09
C VAL A 376 -10.09 -8.85 -26.32
N ILE A 377 -10.03 -8.79 -24.99
CA ILE A 377 -10.83 -9.59 -24.08
C ILE A 377 -11.65 -8.63 -23.21
N ILE A 378 -12.96 -8.82 -23.18
CA ILE A 378 -13.86 -8.17 -22.22
C ILE A 378 -14.15 -9.18 -21.12
N VAL A 379 -13.96 -8.79 -19.87
CA VAL A 379 -14.31 -9.59 -18.68
C VAL A 379 -15.45 -8.88 -17.97
N GLY A 380 -16.53 -9.59 -17.62
CA GLY A 380 -17.71 -9.02 -16.98
C GLY A 380 -18.82 -8.62 -17.95
N ILE A 381 -19.70 -7.72 -17.52
CA ILE A 381 -20.84 -7.22 -18.30
C ILE A 381 -20.47 -5.84 -18.83
N CYS A 382 -20.40 -5.71 -20.14
CA CYS A 382 -20.07 -4.46 -20.83
C CYS A 382 -21.22 -4.06 -21.75
N ILE A 383 -21.61 -2.78 -21.68
CA ILE A 383 -22.77 -2.24 -22.40
C ILE A 383 -22.31 -1.02 -23.18
N ASP A 384 -22.54 -1.03 -24.49
CA ASP A 384 -22.38 0.16 -25.33
C ASP A 384 -23.69 0.95 -25.33
N VAL A 385 -23.69 2.13 -24.72
CA VAL A 385 -24.90 2.95 -24.57
C VAL A 385 -25.33 3.61 -25.88
N ASN A 386 -24.45 3.65 -26.88
CA ASN A 386 -24.77 4.09 -28.24
C ASN A 386 -25.24 2.94 -29.13
N SER A 387 -25.20 1.70 -28.65
CA SER A 387 -25.69 0.51 -29.36
C SER A 387 -26.29 -0.49 -28.37
N PRO A 388 -27.47 -0.18 -27.79
CA PRO A 388 -28.05 -0.94 -26.67
C PRO A 388 -28.43 -2.39 -26.99
N SER A 389 -28.51 -2.77 -28.27
CA SER A 389 -28.70 -4.17 -28.69
C SER A 389 -27.41 -4.98 -28.72
N SER A 390 -26.24 -4.33 -28.63
CA SER A 390 -24.96 -5.01 -28.78
C SER A 390 -24.64 -5.91 -27.59
N ASN A 391 -23.94 -7.01 -27.86
CA ASN A 391 -23.33 -7.85 -26.83
C ASN A 391 -21.79 -7.67 -26.78
N GLU A 392 -21.14 -8.27 -25.78
CA GLU A 392 -19.71 -8.12 -25.54
C GLU A 392 -18.85 -8.61 -26.71
N ASN A 393 -19.31 -9.55 -27.55
CA ASN A 393 -18.56 -9.95 -28.75
C ASN A 393 -18.51 -8.82 -29.79
N GLU A 394 -19.61 -8.10 -29.98
CA GLU A 394 -19.69 -6.98 -30.91
C GLU A 394 -18.90 -5.78 -30.38
N ILE A 395 -19.01 -5.51 -29.08
CA ILE A 395 -18.22 -4.47 -28.40
C ILE A 395 -16.72 -4.79 -28.50
N ALA A 396 -16.30 -6.04 -28.28
CA ALA A 396 -14.91 -6.45 -28.41
C ALA A 396 -14.36 -6.24 -29.83
N LYS A 397 -15.17 -6.55 -30.86
CA LYS A 397 -14.82 -6.29 -32.27
C LYS A 397 -14.66 -4.79 -32.54
N ASN A 398 -15.54 -3.95 -32.02
CA ASN A 398 -15.45 -2.51 -32.17
C ASN A 398 -14.23 -1.93 -31.43
N LEU A 399 -13.96 -2.40 -30.21
CA LEU A 399 -12.76 -2.04 -29.45
C LEU A 399 -11.49 -2.39 -30.22
N LEU A 400 -11.41 -3.57 -30.81
CA LEU A 400 -10.24 -3.98 -31.61
C LEU A 400 -10.06 -3.06 -32.83
N LYS A 401 -11.14 -2.74 -33.57
CA LYS A 401 -11.10 -1.79 -34.69
C LYS A 401 -10.64 -0.40 -34.24
N CYS A 402 -11.14 0.10 -33.11
CA CYS A 402 -10.74 1.38 -32.56
C CYS A 402 -9.25 1.37 -32.16
N TRP A 403 -8.78 0.29 -31.53
CA TRP A 403 -7.38 0.10 -31.16
C TRP A 403 -6.45 0.12 -32.37
N GLU A 404 -6.82 -0.58 -33.44
CA GLU A 404 -6.06 -0.62 -34.70
C GLU A 404 -5.98 0.75 -35.38
N LYS A 405 -7.02 1.58 -35.22
CA LYS A 405 -7.00 2.96 -35.73
C LYS A 405 -6.07 3.85 -34.91
N SER A 406 -6.27 3.92 -33.60
CA SER A 406 -5.37 4.61 -32.67
C SER A 406 -5.76 4.35 -31.22
N LYS A 407 -4.79 4.48 -30.31
CA LYS A 407 -5.04 4.46 -28.87
C LYS A 407 -6.06 5.53 -28.44
N GLN A 408 -6.01 6.72 -29.03
CA GLN A 408 -6.97 7.79 -28.73
C GLN A 408 -8.40 7.38 -29.10
N THR A 409 -8.62 6.84 -30.30
CA THR A 409 -9.96 6.37 -30.72
C THR A 409 -10.47 5.25 -29.82
N PHE A 410 -9.59 4.35 -29.38
CA PHE A 410 -9.94 3.33 -28.39
C PHE A 410 -10.40 3.94 -27.07
N GLU A 411 -9.60 4.84 -26.48
CA GLU A 411 -9.91 5.48 -25.19
C GLU A 411 -11.17 6.37 -25.28
N GLU A 412 -11.43 7.00 -26.43
CA GLU A 412 -12.68 7.72 -26.70
C GLU A 412 -13.89 6.78 -26.76
N TYR A 413 -13.73 5.56 -27.30
CA TYR A 413 -14.82 4.59 -27.33
C TYR A 413 -15.16 4.05 -25.93
N LEU A 414 -14.15 3.83 -25.08
CA LEU A 414 -14.33 3.43 -23.67
C LEU A 414 -15.28 4.37 -22.92
N PHE A 415 -15.26 5.65 -23.26
CA PHE A 415 -16.05 6.69 -22.60
C PHE A 415 -17.57 6.43 -22.65
N SER A 416 -18.04 5.76 -23.70
CA SER A 416 -19.44 5.39 -23.92
C SER A 416 -19.85 4.06 -23.26
N LEU A 417 -18.90 3.30 -22.73
CA LEU A 417 -19.17 1.95 -22.22
C LEU A 417 -19.64 2.00 -20.76
N GLY A 418 -20.78 1.37 -20.47
CA GLY A 418 -21.32 1.13 -19.13
C GLY A 418 -21.21 -0.33 -18.68
N GLY A 419 -21.61 -0.63 -17.45
CA GLY A 419 -21.63 -1.99 -16.90
C GLY A 419 -20.65 -2.22 -15.74
N SER A 420 -20.15 -3.45 -15.59
CA SER A 420 -19.08 -3.80 -14.64
C SER A 420 -18.13 -4.75 -15.33
N TYR A 421 -16.98 -4.23 -15.76
CA TYR A 421 -16.12 -4.93 -16.71
C TYR A 421 -14.64 -4.54 -16.60
N ILE A 422 -13.81 -5.32 -17.26
CA ILE A 422 -12.41 -5.00 -17.57
C ILE A 422 -12.19 -5.26 -19.05
N ILE A 423 -11.44 -4.38 -19.70
CA ILE A 423 -10.99 -4.56 -21.07
C ILE A 423 -9.50 -4.85 -21.05
N ILE A 424 -9.11 -5.99 -21.61
CA ILE A 424 -7.73 -6.41 -21.78
C ILE A 424 -7.41 -6.34 -23.27
N VAL A 425 -6.36 -5.61 -23.63
CA VAL A 425 -5.84 -5.56 -24.99
C VAL A 425 -4.47 -6.21 -25.01
N TYR A 426 -4.23 -7.08 -25.99
CA TYR A 426 -2.90 -7.57 -26.31
C TYR A 426 -2.50 -7.05 -27.70
N ASP A 427 -1.40 -6.30 -27.73
CA ASP A 427 -0.74 -5.82 -28.94
C ASP A 427 0.77 -5.69 -28.64
N ALA A 428 1.50 -6.80 -28.84
CA ALA A 428 2.89 -7.03 -28.41
C ALA A 428 3.15 -6.93 -26.88
N GLU A 429 2.30 -6.23 -26.15
CA GLU A 429 2.21 -6.15 -24.69
C GLU A 429 0.75 -6.14 -24.26
N ILE A 430 0.52 -6.32 -22.96
CA ILE A 430 -0.82 -6.39 -22.38
C ILE A 430 -1.19 -5.03 -21.81
N TYR A 431 -2.40 -4.54 -22.09
CA TYR A 431 -3.01 -3.36 -21.48
C TYR A 431 -4.29 -3.76 -20.77
N ILE A 432 -4.53 -3.21 -19.58
CA ILE A 432 -5.70 -3.56 -18.77
C ILE A 432 -6.39 -2.27 -18.31
N TYR A 433 -7.61 -2.09 -18.80
CA TYR A 433 -8.47 -0.93 -18.55
C TYR A 433 -9.65 -1.37 -17.66
N PRO A 434 -9.81 -0.81 -16.46
CA PRO A 434 -10.99 -1.03 -15.64
C PRO A 434 -12.20 -0.28 -16.21
N ASP A 435 -13.40 -0.69 -15.81
CA ASP A 435 -14.62 0.11 -15.99
C ASP A 435 -14.54 1.49 -15.32
N ALA A 436 -15.51 2.36 -15.61
CA ALA A 436 -15.47 3.77 -15.25
C ALA A 436 -15.26 4.04 -13.75
N CYS A 437 -15.70 3.15 -12.87
CA CYS A 437 -15.59 3.30 -11.42
C CYS A 437 -14.77 2.18 -10.75
N GLY A 438 -14.12 1.31 -11.52
CA GLY A 438 -13.31 0.20 -10.99
C GLY A 438 -14.14 -0.82 -10.21
N THR A 439 -15.41 -1.00 -10.58
CA THR A 439 -16.36 -1.88 -9.88
C THR A 439 -15.98 -3.36 -10.04
N PHE A 440 -15.45 -3.73 -11.20
CA PHE A 440 -14.74 -4.99 -11.36
C PHE A 440 -13.31 -4.81 -10.85
N SER A 441 -13.06 -5.27 -9.63
CA SER A 441 -11.79 -5.09 -8.93
C SER A 441 -10.60 -5.64 -9.72
N VAL A 442 -9.52 -4.87 -9.79
CA VAL A 442 -8.24 -5.29 -10.36
C VAL A 442 -7.14 -4.99 -9.37
N ALA A 443 -6.33 -5.98 -9.04
CA ALA A 443 -5.11 -5.85 -8.28
C ALA A 443 -3.91 -6.18 -9.18
N TYR A 444 -2.75 -5.59 -8.90
CA TYR A 444 -1.54 -5.78 -9.68
C TYR A 444 -0.29 -5.79 -8.81
N SER A 445 0.76 -6.43 -9.32
CA SER A 445 2.09 -6.46 -8.70
C SER A 445 2.82 -5.13 -8.88
N LYS A 446 3.29 -4.50 -7.80
CA LYS A 446 3.96 -3.19 -7.86
C LYS A 446 5.48 -3.28 -7.94
N PHE A 447 6.09 -4.03 -7.01
CA PHE A 447 7.55 -4.07 -6.83
C PHE A 447 8.17 -5.42 -7.19
N SER A 448 7.37 -6.37 -7.67
CA SER A 448 7.87 -7.63 -8.19
C SER A 448 8.53 -7.42 -9.56
N GLU A 449 9.45 -8.32 -9.90
CA GLU A 449 9.96 -8.46 -11.27
C GLU A 449 8.92 -9.12 -12.18
N LYS A 450 8.01 -9.92 -11.61
CA LYS A 450 6.95 -10.60 -12.35
C LYS A 450 5.78 -9.67 -12.58
N PHE A 451 5.28 -9.65 -13.82
CA PHE A 451 4.00 -9.04 -14.15
C PHE A 451 2.86 -9.97 -13.70
N ALA A 452 2.06 -9.49 -12.76
CA ALA A 452 0.88 -10.21 -12.27
C ALA A 452 -0.29 -9.26 -12.10
N VAL A 453 -1.44 -9.65 -12.64
CA VAL A 453 -2.70 -8.92 -12.47
C VAL A 453 -3.81 -9.89 -12.17
N GLY A 454 -4.77 -9.50 -11.34
CA GLY A 454 -5.90 -10.36 -11.05
C GLY A 454 -7.06 -9.64 -10.38
N SER A 455 -8.22 -10.26 -10.45
CA SER A 455 -9.45 -9.77 -9.82
C SER A 455 -9.37 -9.65 -8.30
N HIS A 456 -8.45 -10.40 -7.68
CA HIS A 456 -8.28 -10.51 -6.24
C HIS A 456 -6.81 -10.29 -5.87
N PRO A 457 -6.51 -9.48 -4.84
CA PRO A 457 -5.16 -9.29 -4.33
C PRO A 457 -4.46 -10.60 -3.95
N ARG A 458 -5.20 -11.57 -3.38
CA ARG A 458 -4.68 -12.91 -3.05
C ARG A 458 -4.06 -13.61 -4.25
N LEU A 459 -4.74 -13.60 -5.41
CA LEU A 459 -4.28 -14.28 -6.62
C LEU A 459 -2.97 -13.67 -7.12
N VAL A 460 -2.88 -12.34 -7.10
CA VAL A 460 -1.66 -11.60 -7.46
C VAL A 460 -0.54 -11.93 -6.49
N ALA A 461 -0.80 -11.86 -5.18
CA ALA A 461 0.17 -12.16 -4.14
C ALA A 461 0.76 -13.57 -4.29
N GLU A 462 -0.05 -14.57 -4.62
CA GLU A 462 0.45 -15.92 -4.90
C GLU A 462 1.33 -16.00 -6.15
N ILE A 463 0.97 -15.32 -7.24
CA ILE A 463 1.80 -15.28 -8.46
C ILE A 463 3.20 -14.72 -8.15
N ILE A 464 3.26 -13.68 -7.31
CA ILE A 464 4.52 -13.01 -6.94
C ILE A 464 5.16 -13.53 -5.66
N ASN A 465 4.64 -14.63 -5.09
CA ASN A 465 5.10 -15.26 -3.85
C ASN A 465 5.19 -14.28 -2.65
N LYS A 466 4.16 -13.45 -2.47
CA LYS A 466 4.05 -12.48 -1.37
C LYS A 466 2.99 -12.91 -0.36
N THR A 467 3.14 -12.42 0.86
CA THR A 467 2.28 -12.76 1.99
C THR A 467 1.53 -11.52 2.51
N LEU A 468 0.81 -11.67 3.63
CA LEU A 468 0.13 -10.55 4.28
C LEU A 468 1.11 -9.44 4.63
N SER A 469 0.75 -8.21 4.33
CA SER A 469 1.60 -7.06 4.65
C SER A 469 1.67 -6.82 6.16
N LYS A 470 2.79 -6.28 6.62
CA LYS A 470 2.89 -5.76 8.00
C LYS A 470 1.78 -4.75 8.31
N PHE A 471 1.40 -3.94 7.31
CA PHE A 471 0.29 -3.01 7.43
C PHE A 471 -1.05 -3.73 7.66
N GLN A 472 -1.30 -4.90 7.07
CA GLN A 472 -2.50 -5.69 7.34
C GLN A 472 -2.58 -6.14 8.81
N LYS A 473 -1.47 -6.55 9.41
CA LYS A 473 -1.43 -6.96 10.82
C LYS A 473 -1.72 -5.78 11.74
N TYR A 474 -1.10 -4.63 11.45
CA TYR A 474 -1.40 -3.36 12.13
C TYR A 474 -2.87 -2.97 11.96
N TRP A 475 -3.38 -3.01 10.73
CA TRP A 475 -4.74 -2.64 10.38
C TRP A 475 -5.79 -3.45 11.13
N THR A 476 -5.61 -4.76 11.23
CA THR A 476 -6.53 -5.68 11.91
C THR A 476 -6.43 -5.60 13.44
N ALA A 477 -5.27 -5.24 13.99
CA ALA A 477 -5.09 -5.06 15.44
C ALA A 477 -5.78 -3.78 15.97
N HIS A 478 -5.87 -2.73 15.16
CA HIS A 478 -6.43 -1.45 15.58
C HIS A 478 -7.93 -1.32 15.21
N LYS A 479 -8.80 -1.65 16.17
CA LYS A 479 -10.26 -1.58 16.00
C LYS A 479 -10.78 -0.22 15.50
N SER A 480 -10.08 0.88 15.76
CA SER A 480 -10.43 2.22 15.25
C SER A 480 -10.33 2.36 13.72
N PHE A 481 -9.73 1.40 13.02
CA PHE A 481 -9.71 1.28 11.55
C PHE A 481 -10.82 0.38 10.99
N SER A 482 -11.70 -0.16 11.83
CA SER A 482 -12.87 -0.94 11.36
C SER A 482 -14.11 -0.07 11.07
N SER A 483 -14.13 1.18 11.57
CA SER A 483 -15.27 2.10 11.43
C SER A 483 -15.41 2.68 10.00
N GLY A 484 -16.58 2.52 9.36
CA GLY A 484 -16.88 3.11 8.05
C GLY A 484 -16.60 2.23 6.82
N GLY A 485 -16.36 0.93 7.03
CA GLY A 485 -16.14 -0.08 6.00
C GLY A 485 -14.70 -0.57 5.93
N TYR A 486 -14.47 -1.81 5.47
CA TYR A 486 -13.14 -2.40 5.38
C TYR A 486 -12.48 -2.11 4.02
N TYR A 487 -11.65 -1.06 3.98
CA TYR A 487 -10.82 -0.69 2.83
C TYR A 487 -9.61 0.13 3.31
N TYR A 488 -8.50 -0.07 2.61
CA TYR A 488 -7.18 0.44 2.99
C TYR A 488 -6.97 1.90 2.53
N PRO A 489 -6.07 2.66 3.19
CA PRO A 489 -5.64 3.97 2.70
C PRO A 489 -4.89 3.83 1.36
N GLY A 490 -5.03 4.84 0.50
CA GLY A 490 -4.47 4.81 -0.86
C GLY A 490 -4.97 3.63 -1.69
N ASN A 491 -4.08 3.01 -2.46
CA ASN A 491 -4.34 1.83 -3.29
C ASN A 491 -3.79 0.54 -2.65
N LEU A 492 -3.54 0.53 -1.34
CA LEU A 492 -3.00 -0.64 -0.66
C LEU A 492 -4.01 -1.81 -0.63
N THR A 493 -3.47 -3.01 -0.46
CA THR A 493 -4.24 -4.24 -0.22
C THR A 493 -3.75 -4.95 1.04
N GLU A 494 -4.35 -6.09 1.35
CA GLU A 494 -3.95 -6.94 2.46
C GLU A 494 -2.53 -7.54 2.29
N PHE A 495 -1.97 -7.52 1.08
CA PHE A 495 -0.76 -8.26 0.71
C PHE A 495 0.42 -7.34 0.35
N GLU A 496 1.64 -7.80 0.61
CA GLU A 496 2.87 -7.12 0.20
C GLU A 496 2.96 -7.04 -1.33
N ASP A 497 3.48 -5.92 -1.84
CA ASP A 497 3.70 -5.62 -3.25
C ASP A 497 2.48 -5.78 -4.17
N CYS A 498 1.28 -5.85 -3.60
CA CYS A 498 0.03 -5.96 -4.33
C CYS A 498 -0.81 -4.69 -4.10
N LEU A 499 -1.10 -3.96 -5.17
CA LEU A 499 -1.88 -2.72 -5.12
C LEU A 499 -3.17 -2.88 -5.93
N GLN A 500 -4.20 -2.14 -5.53
CA GLN A 500 -5.45 -2.01 -6.28
C GLN A 500 -5.24 -1.04 -7.45
N LEU A 501 -5.62 -1.43 -8.66
CA LEU A 501 -5.74 -0.53 -9.79
C LEU A 501 -7.02 0.31 -9.62
N THR A 502 -6.88 1.63 -9.54
CA THR A 502 -8.02 2.54 -9.46
C THR A 502 -8.63 2.80 -10.83
N PRO A 503 -9.92 3.20 -10.90
CA PRO A 503 -10.50 3.68 -12.15
C PRO A 503 -9.71 4.85 -12.75
N ASN A 504 -9.99 5.16 -14.02
CA ASN A 504 -9.36 6.24 -14.78
C ASN A 504 -7.86 6.04 -15.08
N THR A 505 -7.31 4.91 -14.64
CA THR A 505 -5.94 4.48 -14.93
C THR A 505 -5.95 3.10 -15.57
N PHE A 506 -4.93 2.81 -16.38
CA PHE A 506 -4.69 1.50 -16.96
C PHE A 506 -3.26 1.08 -16.62
N ILE A 507 -2.99 -0.22 -16.72
CA ILE A 507 -1.65 -0.78 -16.53
C ILE A 507 -1.21 -1.48 -17.82
N SER A 508 0.08 -1.39 -18.17
CA SER A 508 0.67 -2.16 -19.26
C SER A 508 1.72 -3.14 -18.75
N SER A 509 1.88 -4.30 -19.39
CA SER A 509 2.87 -5.30 -18.96
C SER A 509 4.32 -4.82 -19.06
N LYS A 510 4.64 -3.81 -19.89
CA LYS A 510 5.98 -3.20 -19.93
C LYS A 510 6.19 -2.11 -18.87
N GLN A 511 5.14 -1.41 -18.44
CA GLN A 511 5.21 -0.30 -17.48
C GLN A 511 4.32 -0.54 -16.26
N PHE A 512 4.26 -1.78 -15.77
CA PHE A 512 3.27 -2.18 -14.78
C PHE A 512 3.50 -1.61 -13.37
N ARG A 513 4.71 -1.08 -13.11
CA ARG A 513 5.01 -0.46 -11.81
C ARG A 513 4.26 0.85 -11.59
N ILE A 514 3.88 1.59 -12.63
CA ILE A 514 3.15 2.86 -12.46
C ILE A 514 1.98 2.88 -13.44
N PRO A 515 0.72 2.79 -12.94
CA PRO A 515 -0.45 2.96 -13.78
C PRO A 515 -0.42 4.28 -14.55
N SER A 516 -0.93 4.23 -15.77
CA SER A 516 -1.05 5.41 -16.64
C SER A 516 -2.48 5.90 -16.65
N ARG A 517 -2.66 7.21 -16.50
CA ARG A 517 -3.98 7.84 -16.51
C ARG A 517 -4.49 8.04 -17.95
N PHE A 518 -5.72 7.60 -18.21
CA PHE A 518 -6.43 7.82 -19.48
C PHE A 518 -7.65 8.74 -19.34
N TYR A 519 -8.16 8.96 -18.13
CA TYR A 519 -9.25 9.89 -17.84
C TYR A 519 -8.84 10.94 -16.79
N PRO A 520 -9.24 12.23 -16.92
CA PRO A 520 -10.16 12.77 -17.92
C PRO A 520 -9.50 13.05 -19.28
N ILE A 521 -10.21 12.70 -20.35
CA ILE A 521 -9.73 12.88 -21.74
C ILE A 521 -9.80 14.37 -22.13
N ARG A 522 -10.82 15.09 -21.66
CA ARG A 522 -11.13 16.48 -22.04
C ARG A 522 -11.29 17.37 -20.81
N LYS A 523 -11.18 18.68 -21.02
CA LYS A 523 -11.57 19.67 -20.01
C LYS A 523 -13.09 19.57 -19.81
N ILE A 524 -13.55 19.65 -18.57
CA ILE A 524 -14.97 19.72 -18.28
C ILE A 524 -15.48 21.13 -18.51
N GLU A 525 -16.63 21.24 -19.17
CA GLU A 525 -17.32 22.50 -19.46
C GLU A 525 -18.70 22.45 -18.81
N GLN A 526 -19.14 23.56 -18.23
CA GLN A 526 -20.42 23.59 -17.54
C GLN A 526 -21.58 23.38 -18.53
N GLN A 527 -22.51 22.48 -18.19
CA GLN A 527 -23.67 22.16 -19.02
C GLN A 527 -24.97 22.69 -18.40
N ASP A 528 -25.96 22.95 -19.25
CA ASP A 528 -27.34 23.16 -18.81
C ASP A 528 -27.93 21.86 -18.25
N ILE A 529 -28.64 21.97 -17.13
CA ILE A 529 -29.18 20.83 -16.41
C ILE A 529 -30.21 20.03 -17.22
N ASN A 530 -31.02 20.66 -18.08
CA ASN A 530 -32.01 19.95 -18.87
C ASN A 530 -31.34 19.21 -20.03
N THR A 531 -30.34 19.81 -20.65
CA THR A 531 -29.50 19.17 -21.68
C THR A 531 -28.78 17.94 -21.11
N ALA A 532 -28.16 18.07 -19.93
CA ALA A 532 -27.54 16.94 -19.24
C ALA A 532 -28.56 15.87 -18.84
N LEU A 533 -29.75 16.27 -18.37
CA LEU A 533 -30.83 15.34 -17.99
C LEU A 533 -31.32 14.50 -19.16
N GLU A 534 -31.51 15.09 -20.35
CA GLU A 534 -31.89 14.35 -21.56
C GLU A 534 -30.85 13.27 -21.88
N ARG A 535 -29.58 13.65 -21.99
CA ARG A 535 -28.52 12.69 -22.35
C ARG A 535 -28.30 11.62 -21.29
N ILE A 536 -28.34 11.97 -20.00
CA ILE A 536 -28.27 10.98 -18.92
C ILE A 536 -29.46 10.01 -18.98
N SER A 537 -30.65 10.51 -19.31
CA SER A 537 -31.83 9.65 -19.48
C SER A 537 -31.64 8.63 -20.60
N GLU A 538 -31.15 9.06 -21.76
CA GLU A 538 -30.84 8.17 -22.89
C GLU A 538 -29.82 7.09 -22.52
N ILE A 539 -28.73 7.49 -21.85
CA ILE A 539 -27.66 6.58 -21.43
C ILE A 539 -28.21 5.53 -20.45
N ILE A 540 -29.03 5.94 -19.50
CA ILE A 540 -29.64 5.02 -18.53
C ILE A 540 -30.65 4.10 -19.23
N ASP A 541 -31.50 4.62 -20.12
CA ASP A 541 -32.47 3.81 -20.87
C ASP A 541 -31.78 2.75 -21.73
N ALA A 542 -30.70 3.12 -22.42
CA ALA A 542 -29.90 2.20 -23.21
C ALA A 542 -29.37 1.02 -22.38
N GLN A 543 -28.88 1.31 -21.16
CA GLN A 543 -28.45 0.27 -20.23
C GLN A 543 -29.61 -0.60 -19.74
N VAL A 544 -30.75 -0.02 -19.38
CA VAL A 544 -31.94 -0.76 -18.94
C VAL A 544 -32.48 -1.67 -20.04
N ILE A 545 -32.53 -1.21 -21.28
CA ILE A 545 -32.92 -2.00 -22.46
C ILE A 545 -31.96 -3.19 -22.65
N ASN A 546 -30.65 -2.94 -22.61
CA ASN A 546 -29.65 -4.01 -22.77
C ASN A 546 -29.77 -5.04 -21.64
N ILE A 547 -29.88 -4.59 -20.39
CA ILE A 547 -29.94 -5.46 -19.22
C ILE A 547 -31.20 -6.33 -19.22
N THR A 548 -32.36 -5.72 -19.41
CA THR A 548 -33.67 -6.41 -19.29
C THR A 548 -33.99 -7.31 -20.47
N SER A 549 -33.27 -7.18 -21.59
CA SER A 549 -33.36 -8.10 -22.73
C SER A 549 -32.48 -9.34 -22.58
N ARG A 550 -31.50 -9.32 -21.67
CA ARG A 550 -30.45 -10.36 -21.56
C ARG A 550 -30.48 -11.13 -20.25
N PHE A 551 -30.95 -10.53 -19.17
CA PHE A 551 -30.75 -11.07 -17.82
C PHE A 551 -32.03 -11.12 -16.98
N LYS A 552 -32.04 -12.04 -16.02
CA LYS A 552 -32.95 -11.96 -14.85
C LYS A 552 -32.40 -10.89 -13.91
N VAL A 553 -33.23 -9.92 -13.58
CA VAL A 553 -32.78 -8.71 -12.85
C VAL A 553 -33.33 -8.70 -11.43
N ASN A 554 -32.42 -8.48 -10.47
CA ASN A 554 -32.76 -8.16 -9.09
C ASN A 554 -32.37 -6.70 -8.78
N ILE A 555 -33.20 -5.95 -8.08
CA ILE A 555 -32.89 -4.56 -7.68
C ILE A 555 -33.05 -4.42 -6.17
N SER A 556 -32.00 -3.93 -5.50
CA SER A 556 -32.07 -3.61 -4.07
C SER A 556 -32.74 -2.25 -3.86
N LEU A 557 -33.77 -2.22 -3.03
CA LEU A 557 -34.49 -1.01 -2.61
C LEU A 557 -34.11 -0.60 -1.18
N SER A 558 -34.01 0.71 -0.96
CA SER A 558 -33.82 1.33 0.35
C SER A 558 -34.77 2.53 0.51
N GLY A 559 -34.86 3.08 1.72
CA GLY A 559 -35.59 4.32 1.97
C GLY A 559 -34.95 5.58 1.37
N GLY A 560 -33.74 5.45 0.79
CA GLY A 560 -32.92 6.55 0.31
C GLY A 560 -33.15 6.95 -1.15
N LEU A 561 -32.59 8.11 -1.52
CA LEU A 561 -32.71 8.73 -2.84
C LEU A 561 -32.24 7.82 -3.99
N ASP A 562 -31.07 7.21 -3.80
CA ASP A 562 -30.34 6.56 -4.89
C ASP A 562 -31.07 5.30 -5.42
N SER A 563 -31.69 4.54 -4.51
CA SER A 563 -32.46 3.35 -4.90
C SER A 563 -33.74 3.71 -5.66
N ARG A 564 -34.33 4.88 -5.38
CA ARG A 564 -35.53 5.36 -6.09
C ARG A 564 -35.24 5.84 -7.50
N VAL A 565 -34.06 6.42 -7.72
CA VAL A 565 -33.57 6.73 -9.08
C VAL A 565 -33.41 5.47 -9.89
N THR A 566 -32.82 4.43 -9.29
CA THR A 566 -32.70 3.13 -9.94
C THR A 566 -34.08 2.53 -10.22
N LEU A 567 -35.03 2.58 -9.27
CA LEU A 567 -36.40 2.15 -9.51
C LEU A 567 -37.08 2.94 -10.65
N ALA A 568 -36.94 4.27 -10.67
CA ALA A 568 -37.50 5.13 -11.69
C ALA A 568 -36.94 4.82 -13.08
N ALA A 569 -35.65 4.48 -13.18
CA ALA A 569 -35.02 4.06 -14.44
C ALA A 569 -35.65 2.79 -15.04
N PHE A 570 -36.21 1.90 -14.21
CA PHE A 570 -36.87 0.67 -14.64
C PHE A 570 -38.38 0.83 -14.82
N ASN A 571 -38.91 2.05 -14.81
CA ASN A 571 -40.31 2.28 -15.15
C ASN A 571 -40.60 1.77 -16.58
N GLY A 572 -41.69 1.01 -16.75
CA GLY A 572 -41.98 0.25 -17.98
C GLY A 572 -41.33 -1.14 -18.07
N TYR A 573 -40.45 -1.50 -17.15
CA TYR A 573 -39.79 -2.82 -17.07
C TYR A 573 -39.97 -3.51 -15.71
N ILE A 574 -40.78 -2.95 -14.81
CA ILE A 574 -41.02 -3.45 -13.44
C ILE A 574 -41.41 -4.94 -13.44
N ASP A 575 -42.22 -5.39 -14.40
CA ASP A 575 -42.68 -6.79 -14.50
C ASP A 575 -41.54 -7.79 -14.80
N LYS A 576 -40.39 -7.31 -15.31
CA LYS A 576 -39.20 -8.11 -15.59
C LYS A 576 -38.23 -8.15 -14.42
N VAL A 577 -38.53 -7.46 -13.32
CA VAL A 577 -37.60 -7.22 -12.21
C VAL A 577 -38.14 -7.82 -10.92
N LYS A 578 -37.24 -8.44 -10.15
CA LYS A 578 -37.48 -8.76 -8.74
C LYS A 578 -36.84 -7.68 -7.87
N PHE A 579 -37.61 -7.08 -6.99
CA PHE A 579 -37.13 -6.11 -6.03
C PHE A 579 -36.85 -6.79 -4.70
N PHE A 580 -35.90 -6.26 -3.93
CA PHE A 580 -35.69 -6.73 -2.58
C PHE A 580 -35.17 -5.64 -1.67
N THR A 581 -35.42 -5.76 -0.38
CA THR A 581 -34.81 -4.93 0.67
C THR A 581 -34.36 -5.82 1.81
N TYR A 582 -33.37 -5.39 2.59
CA TYR A 582 -32.85 -6.18 3.69
C TYR A 582 -32.57 -5.35 4.94
N ARG A 583 -32.72 -5.96 6.10
CA ARG A 583 -32.19 -5.45 7.36
C ARG A 583 -31.46 -6.57 8.11
N ILE A 584 -30.43 -6.16 8.84
CA ILE A 584 -29.79 -7.01 9.86
C ILE A 584 -30.33 -6.52 11.19
N ARG A 585 -31.05 -7.36 11.94
CA ARG A 585 -31.80 -6.94 13.14
C ARG A 585 -30.96 -6.27 14.22
N SER A 586 -29.67 -6.63 14.32
CA SER A 586 -28.72 -6.02 15.26
C SER A 586 -28.32 -4.60 14.88
N ASN A 587 -28.64 -4.14 13.66
CA ASN A 587 -28.33 -2.80 13.19
C ASN A 587 -29.61 -1.92 13.17
N PRO A 588 -29.85 -1.12 14.22
CA PRO A 588 -31.06 -0.31 14.33
C PRO A 588 -31.18 0.76 13.23
N ILE A 589 -30.05 1.19 12.63
CA ILE A 589 -30.01 2.19 11.56
C ILE A 589 -30.78 1.70 10.32
N LEU A 590 -30.73 0.39 10.04
CA LEU A 590 -31.35 -0.19 8.85
C LEU A 590 -32.87 -0.37 8.97
N LYS A 591 -33.44 -0.22 10.18
CA LYS A 591 -34.87 -0.48 10.40
C LYS A 591 -35.75 0.49 9.61
N GLN A 592 -35.47 1.79 9.70
CA GLN A 592 -36.25 2.82 9.02
C GLN A 592 -36.15 2.67 7.49
N ASP A 593 -34.93 2.46 6.97
CA ASP A 593 -34.70 2.26 5.53
C ASP A 593 -35.48 1.05 5.00
N PHE A 594 -35.49 -0.05 5.74
CA PHE A 594 -36.20 -1.29 5.41
C PHE A 594 -37.73 -1.09 5.40
N GLU A 595 -38.26 -0.39 6.39
CA GLU A 595 -39.70 -0.12 6.51
C GLU A 595 -40.18 0.79 5.37
N ILE A 596 -39.47 1.89 5.10
CA ILE A 596 -39.79 2.82 4.00
C ILE A 596 -39.67 2.13 2.64
N ALA A 597 -38.62 1.33 2.40
CA ALA A 597 -38.47 0.59 1.15
C ALA A 597 -39.63 -0.41 0.94
N SER A 598 -40.04 -1.10 2.01
CA SER A 598 -41.16 -2.04 1.97
C SER A 598 -42.49 -1.33 1.72
N GLU A 599 -42.70 -0.15 2.30
CA GLU A 599 -43.87 0.68 2.04
C GLU A 599 -43.91 1.16 0.59
N LEU A 600 -42.80 1.66 0.07
CA LEU A 600 -42.66 2.08 -1.34
C LEU A 600 -42.98 0.92 -2.29
N ALA A 601 -42.42 -0.26 -2.02
CA ALA A 601 -42.67 -1.44 -2.84
C ALA A 601 -44.14 -1.88 -2.82
N LYS A 602 -44.80 -1.81 -1.65
CA LYS A 602 -46.24 -2.10 -1.53
C LYS A 602 -47.09 -1.08 -2.29
N LYS A 603 -46.79 0.22 -2.13
CA LYS A 603 -47.53 1.31 -2.79
C LYS A 603 -47.48 1.21 -4.31
N LEU A 604 -46.34 0.80 -4.85
CA LEU A 604 -46.12 0.64 -6.30
C LEU A 604 -46.41 -0.78 -6.80
N ASN A 605 -46.93 -1.67 -5.96
CA ASN A 605 -47.24 -3.07 -6.29
C ASN A 605 -46.07 -3.83 -6.95
N LEU A 606 -44.85 -3.64 -6.42
CA LEU A 606 -43.64 -4.27 -6.97
C LEU A 606 -43.54 -5.74 -6.56
N ASN A 607 -42.97 -6.59 -7.43
CA ASN A 607 -42.56 -7.95 -7.09
C ASN A 607 -41.37 -7.90 -6.11
N HIS A 608 -41.65 -7.75 -4.82
CA HIS A 608 -40.67 -7.38 -3.80
C HIS A 608 -40.55 -8.41 -2.68
N HIS A 609 -39.30 -8.71 -2.29
CA HIS A 609 -39.00 -9.56 -1.13
C HIS A 609 -38.23 -8.81 -0.04
N ALA A 610 -38.69 -8.92 1.20
CA ALA A 610 -38.10 -8.23 2.34
C ALA A 610 -37.33 -9.19 3.25
N PHE A 611 -36.00 -9.14 3.22
CA PHE A 611 -35.13 -9.96 4.06
C PHE A 611 -34.97 -9.39 5.46
N ASP A 612 -35.51 -10.09 6.46
CA ASP A 612 -35.33 -9.76 7.86
C ASP A 612 -34.32 -10.71 8.51
N ILE A 613 -33.03 -10.39 8.37
CA ILE A 613 -31.91 -11.28 8.74
C ILE A 613 -31.68 -11.19 10.26
N LYS A 614 -31.80 -12.32 10.96
CA LYS A 614 -31.48 -12.45 12.38
C LYS A 614 -29.97 -12.62 12.58
N TYR A 615 -29.40 -11.91 13.54
CA TYR A 615 -28.02 -12.14 13.97
C TYR A 615 -27.96 -13.44 14.78
N GLY A 616 -27.04 -14.35 14.45
CA GLY A 616 -26.84 -15.60 15.19
C GLY A 616 -27.45 -16.87 14.57
N ASP A 617 -28.03 -16.80 13.36
CA ASP A 617 -28.10 -18.03 12.55
C ASP A 617 -26.66 -18.51 12.35
N THR A 618 -26.40 -19.81 12.53
CA THR A 618 -25.05 -20.35 12.46
C THR A 618 -24.56 -20.22 11.02
N ILE A 619 -23.87 -19.13 10.69
CA ILE A 619 -23.20 -18.97 9.40
C ILE A 619 -22.22 -20.13 9.30
N PRO A 620 -22.31 -20.96 8.24
CA PRO A 620 -21.41 -22.08 8.10
C PRO A 620 -19.96 -21.62 8.11
N GLU A 621 -19.09 -22.35 8.82
CA GLU A 621 -17.67 -22.02 8.96
C GLU A 621 -16.97 -21.83 7.60
N TYR A 622 -17.38 -22.59 6.58
CA TYR A 622 -16.82 -22.47 5.24
C TYR A 622 -17.03 -21.07 4.63
N ILE A 623 -18.12 -20.36 4.95
CA ILE A 623 -18.32 -18.98 4.48
C ILE A 623 -17.23 -18.07 5.06
N TYR A 624 -16.93 -18.19 6.35
CA TYR A 624 -15.86 -17.42 6.97
C TYR A 624 -14.49 -17.78 6.36
N ASN A 625 -14.22 -19.06 6.11
CA ASN A 625 -12.98 -19.50 5.48
C ASN A 625 -12.80 -18.92 4.07
N GLU A 626 -13.85 -18.94 3.26
CA GLU A 626 -13.86 -18.36 1.92
C GLU A 626 -13.66 -16.83 1.94
N LEU A 627 -14.34 -16.13 2.86
CA LEU A 627 -14.17 -14.69 3.05
C LEU A 627 -12.76 -14.33 3.52
N ASN A 628 -12.20 -15.11 4.45
CA ASN A 628 -10.82 -14.96 4.88
C ASN A 628 -9.82 -15.25 3.74
N GLY A 629 -10.18 -16.12 2.80
CA GLY A 629 -9.43 -16.37 1.58
C GLY A 629 -9.22 -15.11 0.73
N ILE A 630 -10.27 -14.29 0.59
CA ILE A 630 -10.26 -13.08 -0.25
C ILE A 630 -9.99 -11.77 0.49
N SER A 631 -10.30 -11.65 1.78
CA SER A 631 -10.05 -10.46 2.60
C SER A 631 -9.69 -10.88 4.03
N PRO A 632 -8.42 -11.24 4.28
CA PRO A 632 -7.96 -11.79 5.55
C PRO A 632 -8.27 -10.91 6.76
N GLY A 633 -8.99 -11.46 7.73
CA GLY A 633 -9.41 -10.75 8.95
C GLY A 633 -10.63 -9.83 8.79
N ASN A 634 -11.28 -9.83 7.63
CA ASN A 634 -12.49 -9.05 7.38
C ASN A 634 -13.71 -9.93 7.15
N TYR A 635 -14.58 -9.96 8.15
CA TYR A 635 -15.83 -10.73 8.12
C TYR A 635 -17.08 -9.85 8.03
N ALA A 636 -16.91 -8.54 7.84
CA ALA A 636 -18.03 -7.60 7.79
C ALA A 636 -18.92 -7.92 6.58
N GLY A 637 -20.18 -8.30 6.80
CA GLY A 637 -21.12 -8.66 5.73
C GLY A 637 -21.19 -10.16 5.41
N ALA A 638 -20.64 -11.03 6.27
CA ALA A 638 -20.83 -12.48 6.17
C ALA A 638 -22.32 -12.89 6.19
N ASP A 639 -23.13 -12.25 7.04
CA ASP A 639 -24.58 -12.50 7.12
C ASP A 639 -25.28 -12.26 5.79
N LEU A 640 -24.95 -11.14 5.13
CA LEU A 640 -25.54 -10.78 3.85
C LEU A 640 -25.07 -11.71 2.73
N THR A 641 -23.80 -12.11 2.76
CA THR A 641 -23.22 -13.09 1.81
C THR A 641 -23.94 -14.43 1.91
N TRP A 642 -24.16 -14.90 3.14
CA TRP A 642 -24.90 -16.13 3.41
C TRP A 642 -26.36 -16.03 2.96
N ALA A 643 -27.05 -14.94 3.30
CA ALA A 643 -28.43 -14.72 2.87
C ALA A 643 -28.55 -14.70 1.33
N TYR A 644 -27.65 -13.99 0.66
CA TYR A 644 -27.66 -13.89 -0.81
C TYR A 644 -27.40 -15.23 -1.47
N THR A 645 -26.45 -16.02 -0.95
CA THR A 645 -26.11 -17.35 -1.46
C THR A 645 -27.31 -18.29 -1.45
N ASN A 646 -28.20 -18.17 -0.45
CA ASN A 646 -29.36 -19.04 -0.32
C ASN A 646 -30.55 -18.61 -1.17
N TYR A 647 -30.67 -17.32 -1.47
CA TYR A 647 -31.87 -16.76 -2.09
C TYR A 647 -31.76 -16.55 -3.60
N PHE A 648 -30.60 -16.10 -4.10
CA PHE A 648 -30.49 -15.67 -5.49
C PHE A 648 -29.99 -16.76 -6.42
N ASP A 649 -30.49 -16.73 -7.66
CA ASP A 649 -30.00 -17.59 -8.74
C ASP A 649 -28.63 -17.07 -9.22
N ARG A 650 -27.66 -17.98 -9.41
CA ARG A 650 -26.29 -17.61 -9.84
C ARG A 650 -26.21 -16.96 -11.22
N ASP A 651 -27.21 -17.20 -12.06
CA ASP A 651 -27.33 -16.64 -13.42
C ASP A 651 -28.10 -15.30 -13.47
N SER A 652 -28.59 -14.82 -12.32
CA SER A 652 -29.21 -13.51 -12.21
C SER A 652 -28.17 -12.41 -11.99
N ILE A 653 -28.57 -11.16 -12.25
CA ILE A 653 -27.75 -10.00 -11.96
C ILE A 653 -28.43 -9.11 -10.92
N HIS A 654 -27.63 -8.30 -10.24
CA HIS A 654 -28.10 -7.31 -9.28
C HIS A 654 -27.78 -5.90 -9.76
N ILE A 655 -28.82 -5.05 -9.82
CA ILE A 655 -28.65 -3.62 -10.04
C ILE A 655 -28.59 -2.93 -8.69
N ARG A 656 -27.46 -2.28 -8.45
CA ARG A 656 -27.17 -1.55 -7.22
C ARG A 656 -27.07 -0.05 -7.51
N SER A 657 -27.43 0.75 -6.52
CA SER A 657 -27.69 2.19 -6.70
C SER A 657 -26.54 3.11 -6.27
N ASN A 658 -25.35 2.57 -6.06
CA ASN A 658 -24.18 3.39 -5.70
C ASN A 658 -23.63 4.19 -6.91
N LEU A 659 -22.58 4.97 -6.68
CA LEU A 659 -21.82 5.80 -7.64
C LEU A 659 -22.46 7.16 -7.94
N MET A 660 -23.76 7.31 -7.76
CA MET A 660 -24.43 8.61 -7.95
C MET A 660 -23.92 9.69 -6.98
N GLU A 661 -23.35 9.30 -5.84
CA GLU A 661 -22.68 10.21 -4.91
C GLU A 661 -21.51 10.98 -5.55
N ILE A 662 -20.86 10.42 -6.59
CA ILE A 662 -19.78 11.07 -7.34
C ILE A 662 -20.24 12.42 -7.90
N ILE A 663 -21.44 12.46 -8.50
CA ILE A 663 -21.96 13.66 -9.16
C ILE A 663 -22.65 14.64 -8.19
N ARG A 664 -22.78 14.28 -6.90
CA ARG A 664 -23.51 15.07 -5.89
C ARG A 664 -22.61 15.88 -4.94
N GLY A 665 -21.33 16.02 -5.29
CA GLY A 665 -20.36 16.80 -4.52
C GLY A 665 -20.23 16.30 -3.08
N TYR A 666 -20.09 14.99 -2.87
CA TYR A 666 -20.11 14.35 -1.54
C TYR A 666 -19.26 15.08 -0.49
N HIS A 667 -18.00 15.37 -0.81
CA HIS A 667 -17.09 16.10 0.08
C HIS A 667 -17.30 17.62 0.05
N LEU A 668 -17.88 18.16 -1.02
CA LEU A 668 -18.15 19.60 -1.20
C LEU A 668 -19.29 20.12 -0.32
N LYS A 669 -20.11 19.21 0.24
CA LYS A 669 -21.12 19.55 1.24
C LYS A 669 -20.52 20.12 2.52
N ASN A 670 -19.26 19.79 2.83
CA ASN A 670 -18.53 20.44 3.90
C ASN A 670 -17.88 21.74 3.38
N PRO A 671 -18.26 22.92 3.88
CA PRO A 671 -17.71 24.21 3.43
C PRO A 671 -16.19 24.36 3.60
N ALA A 672 -15.54 23.52 4.42
CA ALA A 672 -14.08 23.49 4.58
C ALA A 672 -13.34 22.84 3.39
N ASN A 673 -14.06 22.26 2.42
CA ASN A 673 -13.49 21.54 1.27
C ASN A 673 -13.48 22.35 -0.03
N LYS A 674 -13.27 23.68 0.06
CA LYS A 674 -13.30 24.63 -1.08
C LYS A 674 -12.01 24.73 -1.91
N ILE A 675 -10.91 24.12 -1.48
CA ILE A 675 -9.60 24.29 -2.12
C ILE A 675 -9.47 23.27 -3.26
N ASN A 676 -9.33 23.75 -4.50
CA ASN A 676 -9.04 22.94 -5.69
C ASN A 676 -7.52 22.63 -5.83
N ALA A 677 -6.86 22.37 -4.72
CA ALA A 677 -5.47 21.96 -4.62
C ALA A 677 -5.38 20.93 -3.50
N TYR A 678 -4.97 19.72 -3.84
CA TYR A 678 -4.97 18.59 -2.91
C TYR A 678 -3.55 18.20 -2.57
N THR A 679 -3.21 18.36 -1.29
CA THR A 679 -2.01 17.81 -0.70
C THR A 679 -2.29 16.42 -0.14
N PRO A 680 -1.26 15.58 0.06
CA PRO A 680 -1.41 14.28 0.73
C PRO A 680 -2.12 14.39 2.09
N LYS A 681 -1.84 15.45 2.86
CA LYS A 681 -2.51 15.75 4.13
C LYS A 681 -4.00 16.00 3.96
N LYS A 682 -4.40 16.77 2.94
CA LYS A 682 -5.82 17.05 2.69
C LYS A 682 -6.56 15.78 2.24
N ILE A 683 -5.97 14.98 1.36
CA ILE A 683 -6.53 13.68 0.96
C ILE A 683 -6.69 12.76 2.17
N SER A 684 -5.66 12.64 3.02
CA SER A 684 -5.72 11.86 4.26
C SER A 684 -6.89 12.31 5.15
N SER A 685 -7.16 13.62 5.26
CA SER A 685 -8.30 14.12 6.04
C SER A 685 -9.68 13.73 5.49
N LEU A 686 -9.79 13.47 4.18
CA LEU A 686 -11.03 12.99 3.55
C LEU A 686 -11.23 11.49 3.77
N PHE A 687 -10.15 10.76 4.04
CA PHE A 687 -10.22 9.36 4.41
C PHE A 687 -10.81 9.24 5.83
N ARG A 688 -12.09 8.86 5.88
CA ARG A 688 -12.85 8.61 7.12
C ARG A 688 -13.04 9.81 8.05
N GLY A 689 -13.00 11.03 7.50
CA GLY A 689 -13.50 12.23 8.17
C GLY A 689 -12.61 12.80 9.27
N GLY A 690 -11.30 12.48 9.27
CA GLY A 690 -10.32 13.08 10.17
C GLY A 690 -8.90 12.93 9.64
N THR A 691 -8.04 13.92 9.88
CA THR A 691 -6.62 13.85 9.48
C THR A 691 -5.92 12.81 10.33
N ARG A 692 -5.41 11.76 9.68
CA ARG A 692 -4.55 10.76 10.30
C ARG A 692 -3.16 10.91 9.69
N ASP A 693 -2.25 11.50 10.47
CA ASP A 693 -0.92 11.85 9.99
C ASP A 693 -0.12 10.61 9.57
N GLU A 694 -0.41 9.45 10.17
CA GLU A 694 0.16 8.15 9.81
C GLU A 694 -0.15 7.70 8.38
N PHE A 695 -1.18 8.26 7.73
CA PHE A 695 -1.57 7.90 6.36
C PHE A 695 -1.12 8.92 5.30
N ILE A 696 -0.51 10.04 5.71
CA ILE A 696 -0.10 11.11 4.78
C ILE A 696 0.87 10.57 3.72
N GLY A 697 1.90 9.82 4.12
CA GLY A 697 2.85 9.22 3.18
C GLY A 697 2.22 8.18 2.25
N ILE A 698 1.22 7.43 2.73
CA ILE A 698 0.47 6.47 1.90
C ILE A 698 -0.31 7.21 0.82
N PHE A 699 -1.00 8.29 1.19
CA PHE A 699 -1.76 9.08 0.22
C PHE A 699 -0.87 9.88 -0.73
N ASP A 700 0.33 10.26 -0.31
CA ASP A 700 1.31 10.88 -1.20
C ASP A 700 1.76 9.91 -2.30
N GLN A 701 2.09 8.67 -1.91
CA GLN A 701 2.42 7.62 -2.87
C GLN A 701 1.24 7.30 -3.79
N TYR A 702 0.02 7.21 -3.24
CA TYR A 702 -1.20 7.00 -4.01
C TYR A 702 -1.41 8.07 -5.09
N LEU A 703 -1.26 9.36 -4.75
CA LEU A 703 -1.44 10.46 -5.70
C LEU A 703 -0.41 10.42 -6.84
N ARG A 704 0.84 9.99 -6.54
CA ARG A 704 1.86 9.76 -7.57
C ARG A 704 1.52 8.58 -8.46
N ASP A 705 1.14 7.45 -7.86
CA ASP A 705 0.84 6.19 -8.54
C ASP A 705 -0.27 6.34 -9.59
N ILE A 706 -1.34 7.05 -9.25
CA ILE A 706 -2.48 7.27 -10.16
C ILE A 706 -2.31 8.49 -11.06
N GLN A 707 -1.12 9.10 -11.04
CA GLN A 707 -0.79 10.31 -11.80
C GLN A 707 -1.82 11.44 -11.60
N PHE A 708 -2.23 11.67 -10.35
CA PHE A 708 -3.34 12.58 -10.02
C PHE A 708 -3.09 14.02 -10.51
N HIS A 709 -1.82 14.45 -10.57
CA HIS A 709 -1.41 15.75 -11.09
C HIS A 709 -1.88 16.04 -12.52
N LYS A 710 -2.12 15.01 -13.35
CA LYS A 710 -2.60 15.16 -14.74
C LYS A 710 -4.05 15.66 -14.85
N ILE A 711 -4.78 15.71 -13.74
CA ILE A 711 -6.13 16.31 -13.66
C ILE A 711 -6.04 17.85 -13.69
N SER A 712 -4.89 18.42 -13.32
CA SER A 712 -4.67 19.87 -13.29
C SER A 712 -5.03 20.53 -14.63
N GLY A 713 -5.74 21.66 -14.57
CA GLY A 713 -6.19 22.41 -15.75
C GLY A 713 -7.39 21.81 -16.49
N LYS A 714 -7.89 20.62 -16.11
CA LYS A 714 -9.06 19.97 -16.75
C LYS A 714 -10.41 20.39 -16.16
N GLY A 715 -10.43 21.22 -15.11
CA GLY A 715 -11.65 21.77 -14.51
C GLY A 715 -12.39 20.85 -13.53
N TYR A 716 -11.95 19.61 -13.35
CA TYR A 716 -12.52 18.69 -12.36
C TYR A 716 -12.14 19.10 -10.94
N HIS A 717 -13.10 19.05 -10.02
CA HIS A 717 -12.80 19.25 -8.61
C HIS A 717 -12.10 18.01 -8.04
N TYR A 718 -10.92 18.21 -7.45
CA TYR A 718 -10.10 17.09 -6.96
C TYR A 718 -10.80 16.26 -5.86
N SER A 719 -11.75 16.83 -5.10
CA SER A 719 -12.55 16.05 -4.14
C SER A 719 -13.39 14.97 -4.80
N ASP A 720 -13.96 15.31 -5.96
CA ASP A 720 -14.89 14.45 -6.68
C ASP A 720 -14.09 13.33 -7.35
N MET A 721 -12.94 13.68 -7.92
CA MET A 721 -11.97 12.70 -8.45
C MET A 721 -11.44 11.76 -7.37
N PHE A 722 -11.11 12.27 -6.18
CA PHE A 722 -10.70 11.41 -5.06
C PHE A 722 -11.83 10.51 -4.58
N TYR A 723 -13.05 11.04 -4.45
CA TYR A 723 -14.22 10.23 -4.07
C TYR A 723 -14.48 9.11 -5.09
N TRP A 724 -14.43 9.45 -6.38
CA TRP A 724 -14.57 8.50 -7.48
C TRP A 724 -13.48 7.41 -7.43
N GLU A 725 -12.21 7.80 -7.38
CA GLU A 725 -11.09 6.85 -7.54
C GLU A 725 -10.79 6.05 -6.27
N HIS A 726 -10.99 6.64 -5.09
CA HIS A 726 -10.71 5.99 -3.80
C HIS A 726 -11.96 5.43 -3.16
N ARG A 727 -12.96 6.27 -2.83
CA ARG A 727 -14.13 5.80 -2.07
C ARG A 727 -15.00 4.87 -2.92
N MET A 728 -15.22 5.16 -4.19
CA MET A 728 -15.96 4.23 -5.06
C MET A 728 -15.02 3.13 -5.60
N GLY A 729 -13.89 3.50 -6.21
CA GLY A 729 -12.95 2.56 -6.82
C GLY A 729 -12.28 1.55 -5.89
N VAL A 730 -12.06 1.88 -4.61
CA VAL A 730 -11.40 0.99 -3.65
C VAL A 730 -12.39 0.38 -2.65
N PHE A 731 -13.29 1.18 -2.05
CA PHE A 731 -14.22 0.61 -1.05
C PHE A 731 -15.35 -0.21 -1.70
N VAL A 732 -16.04 0.32 -2.71
CA VAL A 732 -17.18 -0.38 -3.32
C VAL A 732 -16.71 -1.64 -4.05
N SER A 733 -15.57 -1.59 -4.75
CA SER A 733 -15.02 -2.75 -5.45
C SER A 733 -14.70 -3.92 -4.49
N ASN A 734 -14.25 -3.64 -3.26
CA ASN A 734 -14.05 -4.66 -2.21
C ASN A 734 -15.37 -5.29 -1.74
N VAL A 735 -16.46 -4.52 -1.66
CA VAL A 735 -17.80 -5.06 -1.36
C VAL A 735 -18.25 -5.98 -2.51
N LEU A 736 -18.11 -5.52 -3.75
CA LEU A 736 -18.54 -6.28 -4.94
C LEU A 736 -17.72 -7.55 -5.15
N ARG A 737 -16.43 -7.57 -4.76
CA ARG A 737 -15.59 -8.77 -4.81
C ARG A 737 -16.20 -9.95 -4.05
N ARG A 738 -16.89 -9.67 -2.94
CA ARG A 738 -17.58 -10.67 -2.13
C ARG A 738 -18.95 -11.07 -2.69
N GLU A 739 -19.65 -10.14 -3.33
CA GLU A 739 -20.99 -10.41 -3.88
C GLU A 739 -20.93 -11.13 -5.24
N ARG A 740 -19.87 -10.88 -6.03
CA ARG A 740 -19.70 -11.39 -7.40
C ARG A 740 -19.80 -12.92 -7.54
N PRO A 741 -19.24 -13.76 -6.64
CA PRO A 741 -19.45 -15.21 -6.69
C PRO A 741 -20.91 -15.65 -6.67
N ILE A 742 -21.80 -14.82 -6.13
CA ILE A 742 -23.23 -15.09 -6.00
C ILE A 742 -23.96 -14.61 -7.26
N MET A 743 -23.79 -13.34 -7.62
CA MET A 743 -24.45 -12.71 -8.77
C MET A 743 -23.56 -11.61 -9.36
N ASP A 744 -23.67 -11.37 -10.67
CA ASP A 744 -22.98 -10.23 -11.27
C ASP A 744 -23.71 -8.94 -10.85
N THR A 745 -22.96 -7.89 -10.50
CA THR A 745 -23.54 -6.63 -10.03
C THR A 745 -23.22 -5.51 -11.00
N VAL A 746 -24.23 -4.72 -11.38
CA VAL A 746 -24.10 -3.54 -12.25
C VAL A 746 -24.66 -2.31 -11.54
N MET A 747 -24.04 -1.16 -11.76
CA MET A 747 -24.51 0.14 -11.28
C MET A 747 -24.71 1.04 -12.49
N LEU A 748 -25.92 1.59 -12.67
CA LEU A 748 -26.27 2.36 -13.88
C LEU A 748 -25.41 3.61 -14.09
N PHE A 749 -24.86 4.15 -13.00
CA PHE A 749 -23.99 5.32 -13.01
C PHE A 749 -22.52 4.97 -13.35
N ASN A 750 -22.20 3.70 -13.58
CA ASN A 750 -20.85 3.27 -13.94
C ASN A 750 -20.56 3.48 -15.43
N ASN A 751 -20.52 4.74 -15.86
CA ASN A 751 -20.28 5.15 -17.23
C ASN A 751 -19.60 6.53 -17.22
N HIS A 752 -18.48 6.67 -17.94
CA HIS A 752 -17.70 7.92 -17.91
C HIS A 752 -18.50 9.10 -18.47
N GLU A 753 -19.21 8.93 -19.59
CA GLU A 753 -20.02 9.99 -20.19
C GLU A 753 -21.09 10.53 -19.22
N LEU A 754 -21.85 9.63 -18.59
CA LEU A 754 -22.88 9.97 -17.60
C LEU A 754 -22.27 10.72 -16.40
N LEU A 755 -21.16 10.23 -15.86
CA LEU A 755 -20.50 10.88 -14.72
C LEU A 755 -19.92 12.25 -15.09
N THR A 756 -19.35 12.40 -16.29
CA THR A 756 -18.87 13.69 -16.78
C THR A 756 -20.03 14.68 -16.94
N LEU A 757 -21.17 14.26 -17.47
CA LEU A 757 -22.37 15.10 -17.58
C LEU A 757 -22.86 15.55 -16.19
N GLY A 758 -22.93 14.64 -15.21
CA GLY A 758 -23.32 15.01 -13.85
C GLY A 758 -22.32 15.92 -13.15
N LEU A 759 -21.02 15.72 -13.37
CA LEU A 759 -19.95 16.57 -12.82
C LEU A 759 -19.87 17.95 -13.50
N SER A 760 -20.45 18.09 -14.69
CA SER A 760 -20.46 19.35 -15.45
C SER A 760 -21.51 20.36 -14.96
N LEU A 761 -22.42 19.94 -14.08
CA LEU A 761 -23.39 20.86 -13.48
C LEU A 761 -22.73 21.81 -12.48
N SER A 762 -23.39 22.91 -12.17
CA SER A 762 -22.90 23.85 -11.16
C SER A 762 -22.73 23.15 -9.79
N ILE A 763 -21.81 23.65 -8.97
CA ILE A 763 -21.57 23.07 -7.63
C ILE A 763 -22.85 23.03 -6.78
N GLU A 764 -23.70 24.06 -6.88
CA GLU A 764 -24.96 24.12 -6.13
C GLU A 764 -25.98 23.11 -6.63
N GLU A 765 -26.18 22.96 -7.95
CA GLU A 765 -27.08 21.94 -8.51
C GLU A 765 -26.66 20.53 -8.09
N ARG A 766 -25.35 20.26 -8.08
CA ARG A 766 -24.78 18.98 -7.63
C ARG A 766 -25.04 18.74 -6.15
N LYS A 767 -24.77 19.72 -5.28
CA LYS A 767 -24.98 19.62 -3.82
C LYS A 767 -26.45 19.40 -3.46
N ASN A 768 -27.36 20.04 -4.20
CA ASN A 768 -28.81 19.91 -4.03
C ASN A 768 -29.38 18.64 -4.66
N ALA A 769 -28.58 17.92 -5.45
CA ALA A 769 -28.99 16.77 -6.24
C ALA A 769 -30.12 17.09 -7.24
N ASP A 770 -30.12 18.30 -7.81
CA ASP A 770 -31.24 18.78 -8.65
C ASP A 770 -31.51 17.88 -9.86
N ILE A 771 -30.45 17.38 -10.52
CA ILE A 771 -30.61 16.46 -11.66
C ILE A 771 -31.23 15.13 -11.25
N VAL A 772 -31.01 14.70 -10.01
CA VAL A 772 -31.54 13.45 -9.47
C VAL A 772 -33.04 13.57 -9.22
N TRP A 773 -33.47 14.69 -8.65
CA TRP A 773 -34.89 15.00 -8.47
C TRP A 773 -35.61 15.10 -9.81
N LYS A 774 -35.07 15.90 -10.74
CA LYS A 774 -35.63 16.04 -12.10
C LYS A 774 -35.71 14.71 -12.84
N PHE A 775 -34.73 13.82 -12.66
CA PHE A 775 -34.76 12.49 -13.26
C PHE A 775 -35.93 11.65 -12.75
N MET A 776 -36.15 11.60 -11.43
CA MET A 776 -37.29 10.85 -10.87
C MET A 776 -38.63 11.46 -11.27
N GLU A 777 -38.76 12.80 -11.24
CA GLU A 777 -39.94 13.53 -11.71
C GLU A 777 -40.25 13.21 -13.17
N LYS A 778 -39.22 13.13 -14.03
CA LYS A 778 -39.38 12.79 -15.44
C LYS A 778 -39.74 11.31 -15.66
N LYS A 779 -39.06 10.40 -14.96
CA LYS A 779 -39.09 8.97 -15.27
C LYS A 779 -40.20 8.21 -14.55
N TYR A 780 -40.42 8.50 -13.28
CA TYR A 780 -41.45 7.83 -12.50
C TYR A 780 -41.88 8.64 -11.26
N PRO A 781 -42.71 9.69 -11.41
CA PRO A 781 -43.09 10.57 -10.30
C PRO A 781 -43.59 9.86 -9.04
N ALA A 782 -44.29 8.71 -9.20
CA ALA A 782 -44.87 7.95 -8.10
C ALA A 782 -43.83 7.45 -7.07
N VAL A 783 -42.54 7.37 -7.44
CA VAL A 783 -41.48 7.05 -6.47
C VAL A 783 -41.28 8.16 -5.44
N LEU A 784 -41.83 9.35 -5.63
CA LEU A 784 -41.73 10.49 -4.72
C LEU A 784 -42.85 10.50 -3.66
N ASP A 785 -43.88 9.68 -3.83
CA ASP A 785 -45.09 9.73 -2.98
C ASP A 785 -44.94 9.06 -1.61
N VAL A 786 -43.74 8.56 -1.27
CA VAL A 786 -43.42 7.97 0.03
C VAL A 786 -42.28 8.77 0.67
N PRO A 787 -42.31 9.06 1.98
CA PRO A 787 -41.23 9.78 2.64
C PRO A 787 -39.84 9.14 2.46
N PHE A 788 -38.78 9.94 2.48
CA PHE A 788 -37.40 9.47 2.44
C PHE A 788 -36.88 9.16 3.85
N SER A 789 -35.95 8.21 3.97
CA SER A 789 -35.26 7.92 5.22
C SER A 789 -34.41 9.09 5.72
N SER A 790 -34.45 9.39 7.03
CA SER A 790 -33.63 10.45 7.64
C SER A 790 -32.13 10.17 7.63
N ASN A 791 -31.70 8.91 7.43
CA ASN A 791 -30.30 8.51 7.41
C ASN A 791 -29.56 8.81 6.09
N GLY A 792 -30.26 9.29 5.06
CA GLY A 792 -29.72 9.52 3.70
C GLY A 792 -29.72 10.97 3.22
N VAL A 793 -30.19 11.90 4.04
CA VAL A 793 -30.30 13.33 3.69
C VAL A 793 -29.49 14.11 4.72
N PRO A 794 -28.40 14.82 4.34
CA PRO A 794 -27.87 15.86 5.21
C PRO A 794 -29.03 16.80 5.53
N PHE A 795 -29.27 17.03 6.81
CA PHE A 795 -30.37 17.80 7.42
C PHE A 795 -30.63 19.19 6.79
N SER A 796 -29.77 19.66 5.87
CA SER A 796 -29.89 20.92 5.14
C SER A 796 -30.63 20.85 3.80
N SER A 797 -31.17 19.71 3.37
CA SER A 797 -31.81 19.55 2.03
C SER A 797 -33.26 19.05 2.05
N ILE A 798 -33.92 19.05 3.22
CA ILE A 798 -35.38 18.95 3.25
C ILE A 798 -35.93 20.26 2.66
N ARG A 799 -36.26 20.26 1.36
CA ARG A 799 -37.24 21.21 0.83
C ARG A 799 -38.56 20.89 1.54
N HIS A 800 -38.79 21.50 2.69
CA HIS A 800 -40.15 21.87 3.06
C HIS A 800 -40.63 22.86 2.01
N LYS A 801 -41.27 22.35 0.95
CA LYS A 801 -42.16 23.14 0.13
C LYS A 801 -43.41 22.31 -0.16
N THR A 802 -44.40 22.56 0.70
CA THR A 802 -45.76 22.95 0.29
C THR A 802 -46.18 22.48 -1.11
N TYR A 803 -46.96 21.40 -1.13
CA TYR A 803 -48.07 21.28 -2.07
C TYR A 803 -49.36 21.28 -1.23
N GLN A 804 -49.87 22.49 -1.01
CA GLN A 804 -51.29 22.79 -1.10
C GLN A 804 -51.52 23.37 -2.50
#